data_AF-A0A3B0JVK0-F1
#
_entry.id   AF-A0A3B0JVK0-F1
#
_cell.length_a   1.000
_cell.length_b   1.000
_cell.length_c   1.000
_cell.angle_alpha   90.00
_cell.angle_beta   90.00
_cell.angle_gamma   90.00
#
_symmetry.space_group_name_H-M   'P 1'
#
loop_
_entity.id
_entity.type
_entity.pdbx_description
1 polymer ?
#
loop_
_entity_poly.entity_id
_entity_poly.type
_entity_poly.pdbx_seq_one_letter_code
_entity_poly.pdbx_strand_id
1 'polypeptide(L)'
;MDGSSEQGSPANTGGALSLQGFDNHREMTIGKPICIMPPRPGTAVMNYQELYIPRDQLTSVFYPIEEAQRWLTLVDKMGKSHRFPLPTILPKVIQTRYVPKRQLPKDVEVDRRRRQYQKINLTEELQRAGLTDEVLQPTEEQYNVMSEFAFPHKFPLSYFDDSNYDINSPAAWFALGVVGEAHYPLPAKAYLPFNRSLLRCQWVLASVTAYNEDTDLWKLISLEDGCTYEVPKLQFMFLAEDPHKYIGRLKAAIHERYKGEQLMLMELIVDCVLHEDIESTVFYSFKPIEAVLQAAKVSEQCKRRLRSEVNLVFERLMALYELEQFIIKMPKEFPQFRNIDLKEFLPRDFRNDISERERAAVQALGITMTSKRYDYLKASLFYCAGGIEAMAGVAIECQHIETMSIFVCNFSKPLALVDFLNSQEAHSDNVATYLKVNWPQQLTSVITLVLRALGKGYLDISLLDWTVYLMCKTSRFILQVKFRMQESMEVLLEKSLMNFSHFVCDPCLQFLKLRASYKWTSNYIDTEFPFHRPVFAMTLGINENRKVFYSTNPDEFQPALMDIYKRGLEKTSGVRMIDASLMTFLKFAPNMYILTVELIEDKFLVQNELMRQCYAKAVLPLKAYARMYEKFIDFYLLDINEYMVSYAAAKKPSSAVKRDILEHKRLKEELRVILPAFITIGPFYINVDTLKQFLIKKRIDIVRRIFEYYVDRMFETNELLLERCTEVYKSIAERPISIEHLYRIRDFAATVPDVVELLRADIQIMWLEYDLLDSFFYNLSDHQFAMKWNVYAWPHQILVRLSTLKEEQKIDIEEFLRQHASECQAFEERLESLNDEIQAYSLVFNPNRAQETSVDIKKTWTLIKELQKVSQMLQFRQTLFEQEPLSEEFLHSIIESFEPYKQLWYACSNFLKLEEATLGNPIIQVELEEVWNYLEELRSELQQSLVVFNEKPEIMEVAHVFMGKIDEFVPLYNSIRDLRNDNWMHVHWVELSQAVGVEIKYTVSMNYQYLIRKGILDFLQQVHDISVKANNEAESLRAALEEAERQRQAEEDAILLRKKLRKCRRDIL
;
A
#
# COMPACT_ATOMS: atom_id res chain seq x y z
N MET A 1 83.46 12.53 -4.71
CA MET A 1 83.56 13.96 -4.39
C MET A 1 82.68 14.16 -3.17
N ASP A 2 83.12 13.64 -2.03
CA ASP A 2 83.98 14.32 -1.05
C ASP A 2 83.12 15.35 -0.30
N GLY A 3 82.93 15.34 1.02
CA GLY A 3 83.50 14.57 2.12
C GLY A 3 83.25 15.39 3.40
N SER A 4 83.22 14.72 4.57
CA SER A 4 83.44 15.27 5.94
C SER A 4 82.47 16.35 6.47
N SER A 5 82.10 16.45 7.76
CA SER A 5 82.45 15.73 9.00
C SER A 5 81.57 16.29 10.14
N GLU A 6 81.06 15.38 10.97
CA GLU A 6 80.95 15.40 12.44
C GLU A 6 80.24 16.49 13.29
N GLN A 7 79.51 15.92 14.26
CA GLN A 7 79.22 16.34 15.65
C GLN A 7 78.03 17.27 15.94
N GLY A 8 77.16 16.79 16.85
CA GLY A 8 76.22 17.63 17.60
C GLY A 8 74.91 16.94 17.97
N SER A 9 74.87 16.25 19.12
CA SER A 9 73.65 15.94 19.88
C SER A 9 72.81 17.19 20.18
N PRO A 10 71.47 17.10 20.29
CA PRO A 10 70.85 17.13 21.63
C PRO A 10 69.56 16.28 21.75
N ALA A 11 69.38 15.61 22.89
CA ALA A 11 68.38 15.91 23.92
C ALA A 11 66.90 15.84 23.48
N ASN A 12 66.17 14.84 24.02
CA ASN A 12 64.79 15.08 24.45
C ASN A 12 64.55 14.41 25.81
N THR A 13 64.38 15.26 26.81
CA THR A 13 63.95 14.99 28.17
C THR A 13 62.44 15.04 28.27
N GLY A 14 61.84 14.16 29.06
CA GLY A 14 60.44 14.23 29.43
C GLY A 14 60.09 13.19 30.49
N GLY A 15 60.78 13.24 31.64
CA GLY A 15 60.41 12.49 32.83
C GLY A 15 59.29 13.19 33.60
N ALA A 16 58.36 12.40 34.15
CA ALA A 16 57.54 12.77 35.28
C ALA A 16 58.03 11.99 36.52
N LEU A 17 58.17 12.73 37.61
CA LEU A 17 58.77 12.37 38.88
C LEU A 17 57.88 11.49 39.75
N SER A 18 58.50 10.58 40.50
CA SER A 18 58.07 10.25 41.87
C SER A 18 59.31 10.10 42.77
N LEU A 19 59.46 11.02 43.72
CA LEU A 19 60.48 11.04 44.77
C LEU A 19 59.99 10.28 46.02
N GLN A 20 60.81 9.30 46.45
CA GLN A 20 61.33 9.00 47.81
C GLN A 20 60.35 8.98 49.02
N GLY A 21 60.49 8.12 50.04
CA GLY A 21 61.52 7.16 50.52
C GLY A 21 60.87 6.31 51.64
N PHE A 22 61.42 5.19 52.11
CA PHE A 22 62.50 5.05 53.12
C PHE A 22 62.87 3.54 53.22
N ASP A 23 64.12 3.15 52.95
CA ASP A 23 65.20 2.79 53.90
C ASP A 23 65.11 1.37 54.54
N ASN A 24 66.03 0.45 54.20
CA ASN A 24 67.32 0.26 54.92
C ASN A 24 67.99 -1.12 54.72
N HIS A 25 69.32 -1.06 54.57
CA HIS A 25 70.37 -2.05 54.85
C HIS A 25 70.40 -3.44 54.16
N ARG A 26 71.33 -3.59 53.19
CA ARG A 26 72.00 -4.86 52.87
C ARG A 26 73.49 -4.74 53.19
N GLU A 27 73.90 -5.34 54.30
CA GLU A 27 75.29 -5.61 54.60
C GLU A 27 75.84 -6.72 53.68
N MET A 28 77.03 -6.46 53.13
CA MET A 28 77.88 -7.46 52.50
C MET A 28 78.23 -8.55 53.51
N THR A 29 77.88 -9.80 53.22
CA THR A 29 78.48 -10.96 53.91
C THR A 29 79.30 -11.77 52.91
N ILE A 30 80.61 -11.68 53.13
CA ILE A 30 81.68 -12.46 52.53
C ILE A 30 81.36 -13.95 52.69
N GLY A 31 81.50 -14.71 51.59
CA GLY A 31 81.25 -16.14 51.55
C GLY A 31 82.14 -16.91 52.53
N LYS A 32 81.52 -17.66 53.44
CA LYS A 32 82.21 -18.65 54.27
C LYS A 32 82.20 -20.03 53.61
N PRO A 33 83.29 -20.79 53.70
CA PRO A 33 83.45 -22.10 53.09
C PRO A 33 82.52 -23.15 53.69
N ILE A 34 82.03 -24.06 52.86
CA ILE A 34 81.31 -25.26 53.30
C ILE A 34 82.34 -26.30 53.72
N CYS A 35 82.35 -26.65 55.01
CA CYS A 35 83.08 -27.79 55.55
C CYS A 35 82.16 -29.02 55.45
N ILE A 36 82.61 -30.06 54.75
CA ILE A 36 82.01 -31.40 54.82
C ILE A 36 82.76 -32.16 55.93
N MET A 37 82.00 -32.74 56.86
CA MET A 37 82.42 -33.26 58.18
C MET A 37 83.74 -34.08 58.22
N PRO A 38 84.45 -34.11 59.37
CA PRO A 38 85.39 -35.20 59.68
C PRO A 38 84.64 -36.50 60.05
N PRO A 39 85.26 -37.68 59.92
CA PRO A 39 84.61 -38.98 60.09
C PRO A 39 84.37 -39.31 61.57
N ARG A 40 83.45 -40.25 61.82
CA ARG A 40 83.25 -40.87 63.14
C ARG A 40 84.53 -41.56 63.62
N PRO A 41 84.83 -41.60 64.93
CA PRO A 41 85.94 -42.36 65.46
C PRO A 41 85.77 -43.86 65.16
N GLY A 42 86.75 -44.48 64.48
CA GLY A 42 86.83 -45.95 64.35
C GLY A 42 87.31 -46.56 63.02
N THR A 43 87.66 -45.80 61.98
CA THR A 43 88.19 -46.38 60.71
C THR A 43 89.41 -45.62 60.18
N ALA A 44 90.34 -46.38 59.58
CA ALA A 44 91.68 -45.95 59.16
C ALA A 44 91.67 -44.89 58.03
N VAL A 45 92.68 -44.01 58.07
CA VAL A 45 92.84 -42.85 57.19
C VAL A 45 93.37 -43.27 55.82
N MET A 46 92.57 -43.11 54.76
CA MET A 46 93.07 -43.03 53.37
C MET A 46 92.94 -41.60 52.87
N ASN A 47 94.04 -41.02 52.42
CA ASN A 47 94.11 -39.67 51.87
C ASN A 47 93.38 -39.62 50.52
N TYR A 48 92.32 -38.82 50.40
CA TYR A 48 91.76 -38.40 49.12
C TYR A 48 92.06 -36.91 48.90
N GLN A 49 92.53 -36.54 47.71
CA GLN A 49 92.61 -35.15 47.27
C GLN A 49 91.22 -34.65 46.90
N GLU A 50 90.80 -33.51 47.45
CA GLU A 50 89.59 -32.80 47.02
C GLU A 50 89.79 -32.22 45.60
N LEU A 51 88.94 -32.62 44.67
CA LEU A 51 88.82 -32.03 43.32
C LEU A 51 87.77 -30.94 43.36
N TYR A 52 88.17 -29.70 43.05
CA TYR A 52 87.28 -28.54 43.00
C TYR A 52 86.67 -28.40 41.59
N ILE A 53 85.35 -28.60 41.45
CA ILE A 53 84.61 -28.30 40.23
C ILE A 53 83.76 -27.04 40.47
N PRO A 54 84.01 -25.91 39.77
CA PRO A 54 83.19 -24.71 39.84
C PRO A 54 81.73 -24.98 39.44
N ARG A 55 80.77 -24.35 40.13
CA ARG A 55 79.32 -24.52 39.89
C ARG A 55 78.87 -24.23 38.46
N ASP A 56 79.68 -23.48 37.71
CA ASP A 56 79.40 -23.06 36.35
C ASP A 56 79.63 -24.18 35.32
N GLN A 57 80.23 -25.31 35.74
CA GLN A 57 80.50 -26.50 34.93
C GLN A 57 79.53 -27.66 35.19
N LEU A 58 78.54 -27.50 36.08
CA LEU A 58 77.48 -28.48 36.29
C LEU A 58 76.36 -28.23 35.27
N THR A 59 76.20 -29.14 34.31
CA THR A 59 75.10 -29.10 33.35
C THR A 59 73.77 -29.20 34.09
N SER A 60 72.84 -28.27 33.82
CA SER A 60 71.49 -28.33 34.36
C SER A 60 70.75 -29.52 33.74
N VAL A 61 70.80 -30.68 34.41
CA VAL A 61 69.99 -31.83 34.03
C VAL A 61 68.56 -31.55 34.49
N PHE A 62 67.72 -31.08 33.58
CA PHE A 62 66.26 -31.17 33.71
C PHE A 62 65.89 -32.64 33.60
N TYR A 63 65.40 -33.24 34.68
CA TYR A 63 64.63 -34.47 34.58
C TYR A 63 63.20 -34.08 34.17
N PRO A 64 62.73 -34.38 32.95
CA PRO A 64 61.31 -34.31 32.68
C PRO A 64 60.67 -35.45 33.48
N ILE A 65 60.00 -35.10 34.58
CA ILE A 65 59.05 -36.02 35.20
C ILE A 65 57.89 -36.08 34.22
N GLU A 66 57.82 -37.15 33.41
CA GLU A 66 56.58 -37.50 32.71
C GLU A 66 55.52 -37.82 33.76
N GLU A 67 54.80 -36.80 34.22
CA GLU A 67 53.64 -36.99 35.08
C GLU A 67 52.51 -37.59 34.22
N ALA A 68 52.28 -38.89 34.37
CA ALA A 68 50.96 -39.47 34.12
C ALA A 68 49.94 -38.71 34.98
N GLN A 69 49.34 -37.65 34.44
CA GLN A 69 48.39 -36.79 35.16
C GLN A 69 47.19 -37.64 35.60
N ARG A 70 47.05 -37.83 36.92
CA ARG A 70 45.85 -38.45 37.49
C ARG A 70 44.70 -37.44 37.44
N TRP A 71 43.59 -37.80 36.82
CA TRP A 71 42.39 -36.97 36.76
C TRP A 71 41.35 -37.50 37.74
N LEU A 72 40.64 -36.62 38.44
CA LEU A 72 39.38 -37.00 39.08
C LEU A 72 38.27 -36.84 38.04
N THR A 73 37.55 -37.91 37.76
CA THR A 73 36.37 -37.86 36.90
C THR A 73 35.14 -38.07 37.77
N LEU A 74 34.30 -37.05 37.91
CA LEU A 74 32.99 -37.16 38.55
C LEU A 74 31.92 -37.24 37.47
N VAL A 75 30.90 -38.06 37.68
CA VAL A 75 29.77 -38.19 36.75
C VAL A 75 28.57 -37.53 37.40
N ASP A 76 27.89 -36.64 36.67
CA ASP A 76 26.64 -36.05 37.14
C ASP A 76 25.48 -37.07 37.10
N LYS A 77 24.32 -36.77 37.71
CA LYS A 77 23.14 -37.66 37.64
C LYS A 77 22.60 -37.85 36.21
N MET A 78 23.00 -37.01 35.25
CA MET A 78 22.61 -37.09 33.83
C MET A 78 23.59 -37.90 32.98
N GLY A 79 24.65 -38.47 33.58
CA GLY A 79 25.64 -39.32 32.90
C GLY A 79 26.82 -38.55 32.26
N LYS A 80 26.95 -37.24 32.47
CA LYS A 80 28.04 -36.42 31.92
C LYS A 80 29.29 -36.51 32.81
N SER A 81 30.43 -36.80 32.19
CA SER A 81 31.72 -36.87 32.89
C SER A 81 32.41 -35.50 33.00
N HIS A 82 32.65 -35.04 34.23
CA HIS A 82 33.42 -33.84 34.56
C HIS A 82 34.83 -34.24 34.98
N ARG A 83 35.86 -33.75 34.27
CA ARG A 83 37.27 -34.06 34.53
C ARG A 83 37.96 -32.91 35.25
N PHE A 84 38.62 -33.23 36.37
CA PHE A 84 39.34 -32.29 37.22
C PHE A 84 40.82 -32.68 37.32
N PRO A 85 41.76 -31.76 37.02
CA PRO A 85 43.20 -32.01 37.19
C PRO A 85 43.60 -32.26 38.65
N LEU A 86 44.59 -33.13 38.91
CA LEU A 86 45.05 -33.46 40.28
C LEU A 86 45.32 -32.23 41.18
N PRO A 87 45.97 -31.14 40.70
CA PRO A 87 46.25 -29.96 41.53
C PRO A 87 45.01 -29.29 42.11
N THR A 88 43.83 -29.49 41.51
CA THR A 88 42.56 -28.89 41.92
C THR A 88 41.89 -29.61 43.11
N ILE A 89 42.42 -30.78 43.51
CA ILE A 89 41.85 -31.64 44.58
C ILE A 89 42.83 -31.77 45.76
N LEU A 90 44.11 -31.42 45.56
CA LEU A 90 45.12 -31.52 46.61
C LEU A 90 44.99 -30.33 47.57
N PRO A 91 44.74 -30.57 48.87
CA PRO A 91 44.64 -29.49 49.85
C PRO A 91 45.90 -28.60 49.85
N LYS A 92 45.69 -27.29 49.79
CA LYS A 92 46.79 -26.32 49.81
C LYS A 92 47.31 -26.14 51.23
N VAL A 93 48.46 -26.72 51.50
CA VAL A 93 49.20 -26.56 52.75
C VAL A 93 50.30 -25.53 52.55
N ILE A 94 50.22 -24.41 53.24
CA ILE A 94 51.28 -23.39 53.27
C ILE A 94 52.17 -23.67 54.46
N GLN A 95 53.46 -23.90 54.19
CA GLN A 95 54.49 -24.13 55.20
C GLN A 95 55.68 -23.22 54.89
N THR A 96 56.24 -22.60 55.92
CA THR A 96 57.41 -21.72 55.80
C THR A 96 58.56 -22.44 55.09
N ARG A 97 59.27 -21.73 54.22
CA ARG A 97 60.42 -22.29 53.48
C ARG A 97 61.55 -22.72 54.40
N TYR A 98 61.62 -22.13 55.59
CA TYR A 98 62.52 -22.52 56.68
C TYR A 98 61.79 -23.43 57.67
N VAL A 99 62.34 -24.62 57.91
CA VAL A 99 61.85 -25.58 58.91
C VAL A 99 62.92 -25.72 60.02
N PRO A 100 62.59 -25.43 61.30
CA PRO A 100 63.51 -25.59 62.42
C PRO A 100 64.05 -27.02 62.57
N LYS A 101 65.27 -27.16 63.13
CA LYS A 101 65.87 -28.48 63.43
C LYS A 101 64.95 -29.31 64.34
N ARG A 102 64.85 -30.63 64.07
CA ARG A 102 63.97 -31.63 64.73
C ARG A 102 62.48 -31.60 64.35
N GLN A 103 62.07 -30.81 63.36
CA GLN A 103 60.74 -30.90 62.75
C GLN A 103 60.77 -31.67 61.42
N LEU A 104 59.63 -32.20 60.99
CA LEU A 104 59.50 -32.95 59.73
C LEU A 104 59.89 -32.08 58.54
N PRO A 105 60.59 -32.61 57.52
CA PRO A 105 60.89 -31.89 56.29
C PRO A 105 59.62 -31.30 55.67
N LYS A 106 59.74 -30.13 55.03
CA LYS A 106 58.60 -29.36 54.48
C LYS A 106 57.68 -30.25 53.62
N ASP A 107 58.24 -31.01 52.70
CA ASP A 107 57.45 -31.83 51.77
C ASP A 107 56.71 -32.97 52.48
N VAL A 108 57.31 -33.52 53.54
CA VAL A 108 56.70 -34.57 54.38
C VAL A 108 55.57 -33.99 55.24
N GLU A 109 55.77 -32.81 55.83
CA GLU A 109 54.74 -32.13 56.62
C GLU A 109 53.57 -31.67 55.73
N VAL A 110 53.86 -31.20 54.50
CA VAL A 110 52.86 -30.86 53.48
C VAL A 110 52.07 -32.11 53.06
N ASP A 111 52.72 -33.23 52.78
CA ASP A 111 52.02 -34.48 52.42
C ASP A 111 51.21 -35.05 53.60
N ARG A 112 51.76 -34.99 54.82
CA ARG A 112 51.06 -35.39 56.04
C ARG A 112 49.77 -34.58 56.25
N ARG A 113 49.84 -33.26 56.14
CA ARG A 113 48.66 -32.37 56.28
C ARG A 113 47.67 -32.56 55.14
N ARG A 114 48.12 -32.78 53.91
CA ARG A 114 47.23 -33.17 52.78
C ARG A 114 46.45 -34.44 53.08
N ARG A 115 47.11 -35.49 53.60
CA ARG A 115 46.45 -36.74 54.01
C ARG A 115 45.52 -36.56 55.22
N GLN A 116 45.82 -35.62 56.11
CA GLN A 116 44.93 -35.27 57.22
C GLN A 116 43.68 -34.56 56.71
N TYR A 117 43.83 -33.54 55.86
CA TYR A 117 42.71 -32.80 55.28
C TYR A 117 41.81 -33.65 54.38
N GLN A 118 42.37 -34.58 53.60
CA GLN A 118 41.60 -35.53 52.79
C GLN A 118 40.73 -36.49 53.62
N LYS A 119 41.05 -36.72 54.90
CA LYS A 119 40.25 -37.56 55.81
C LYS A 119 39.11 -36.81 56.48
N ILE A 120 39.03 -35.49 56.34
CA ILE A 120 38.03 -34.65 57.02
C ILE A 120 36.72 -34.66 56.22
N ASN A 121 35.63 -34.97 56.90
CA ASN A 121 34.28 -34.85 56.36
C ASN A 121 33.66 -33.51 56.73
N LEU A 122 33.44 -32.64 55.73
CA LEU A 122 32.90 -31.29 55.93
C LEU A 122 31.57 -31.28 56.71
N THR A 123 30.65 -32.20 56.43
CA THR A 123 29.32 -32.21 57.06
C THR A 123 29.38 -32.54 58.55
N GLU A 124 30.28 -33.44 58.97
CA GLU A 124 30.50 -33.76 60.38
C GLU A 124 31.18 -32.63 61.14
N GLU A 125 32.13 -31.92 60.52
CA GLU A 125 32.78 -30.77 61.14
C GLU A 125 31.83 -29.57 61.29
N LEU A 126 30.94 -29.33 60.32
CA LEU A 126 29.89 -28.31 60.42
C LEU A 126 28.96 -28.59 61.61
N GLN A 127 28.56 -29.85 61.82
CA GLN A 127 27.75 -30.25 62.97
C GLN A 127 28.48 -30.06 64.30
N ARG A 128 29.76 -30.48 64.39
CA ARG A 128 30.59 -30.23 65.60
C ARG A 128 30.81 -28.75 65.87
N ALA A 129 30.81 -27.93 64.82
CA ALA A 129 30.95 -26.50 64.90
C ALA A 129 29.67 -25.77 65.35
N GLY A 130 28.54 -26.47 65.47
CA GLY A 130 27.24 -25.90 65.84
C GLY A 130 26.55 -25.15 64.70
N LEU A 131 26.97 -25.37 63.45
CA LEU A 131 26.44 -24.72 62.27
C LEU A 131 25.27 -25.54 61.72
N THR A 132 24.04 -25.15 62.08
CA THR A 132 22.80 -25.77 61.60
C THR A 132 22.31 -25.13 60.31
N ASP A 133 21.49 -25.86 59.55
CA ASP A 133 20.90 -25.36 58.30
C ASP A 133 20.05 -24.08 58.53
N GLU A 134 19.46 -23.90 59.72
CA GLU A 134 18.71 -22.70 60.11
C GLU A 134 19.57 -21.43 60.16
N VAL A 135 20.85 -21.55 60.51
CA VAL A 135 21.79 -20.42 60.59
C VAL A 135 22.38 -20.10 59.21
N LEU A 136 22.60 -21.12 58.40
CA LEU A 136 23.14 -20.99 57.03
C LEU A 136 22.06 -20.57 56.02
N GLN A 137 20.79 -20.81 56.33
CA GLN A 137 19.66 -20.28 55.57
C GLN A 137 19.31 -18.86 56.00
N PRO A 138 18.78 -18.05 55.06
CA PRO A 138 18.59 -18.36 53.64
C PRO A 138 19.84 -18.05 52.80
N THR A 139 19.91 -18.62 51.59
CA THR A 139 20.93 -18.24 50.59
C THR A 139 20.64 -16.85 50.02
N GLU A 140 21.66 -16.22 49.43
CA GLU A 140 21.54 -14.89 48.82
C GLU A 140 20.46 -14.82 47.72
N GLU A 141 20.36 -15.86 46.88
CA GLU A 141 19.28 -15.98 45.90
C GLU A 141 17.88 -16.04 46.55
N GLN A 142 17.75 -16.64 47.73
CA GLN A 142 16.48 -16.73 48.45
C GLN A 142 16.06 -15.37 49.05
N TYR A 143 17.02 -14.56 49.50
CA TYR A 143 16.75 -13.18 49.95
C TYR A 143 16.19 -12.31 48.81
N ASN A 144 16.68 -12.47 47.58
CA ASN A 144 16.22 -11.70 46.43
C ASN A 144 14.81 -12.07 45.95
N VAL A 145 14.33 -13.27 46.29
CA VAL A 145 13.07 -13.84 45.76
C VAL A 145 11.93 -13.81 46.80
N MET A 146 12.24 -13.80 48.09
CA MET A 146 11.25 -13.96 49.17
C MET A 146 11.05 -12.66 49.99
N SER A 147 9.86 -12.50 50.56
CA SER A 147 9.49 -11.31 51.37
C SER A 147 10.35 -11.15 52.63
N GLU A 148 10.57 -9.91 53.06
CA GLU A 148 11.37 -9.45 54.23
C GLU A 148 11.04 -10.13 55.59
N PHE A 149 9.96 -10.90 55.66
CA PHE A 149 9.51 -11.64 56.86
C PHE A 149 9.63 -13.16 56.75
N ALA A 150 10.14 -13.68 55.63
CA ALA A 150 10.19 -15.12 55.39
C ALA A 150 11.26 -15.86 56.20
N PHE A 151 12.27 -15.15 56.72
CA PHE A 151 13.44 -15.74 57.36
C PHE A 151 13.78 -15.09 58.72
N PRO A 152 14.38 -15.86 59.64
CA PRO A 152 14.72 -15.38 60.98
C PRO A 152 15.83 -14.31 60.99
N HIS A 153 16.75 -14.36 60.02
CA HIS A 153 17.81 -13.37 59.83
C HIS A 153 17.41 -12.30 58.81
N LYS A 154 17.85 -11.06 59.00
CA LYS A 154 17.49 -9.91 58.17
C LYS A 154 18.46 -9.67 57.00
N PHE A 155 19.70 -10.15 57.10
CA PHE A 155 20.70 -9.94 56.06
C PHE A 155 21.32 -11.24 55.50
N PRO A 156 21.68 -11.26 54.21
CA PRO A 156 22.52 -12.30 53.62
C PRO A 156 23.85 -12.46 54.36
N LEU A 157 24.31 -13.70 54.53
CA LEU A 157 25.58 -13.97 55.19
C LEU A 157 26.79 -13.45 54.39
N SER A 158 26.66 -13.35 53.06
CA SER A 158 27.71 -12.85 52.15
C SER A 158 28.15 -11.42 52.44
N TYR A 159 27.29 -10.57 53.03
CA TYR A 159 27.65 -9.19 53.37
C TYR A 159 28.68 -9.11 54.50
N PHE A 160 28.83 -10.17 55.28
CA PHE A 160 29.73 -10.24 56.43
C PHE A 160 30.94 -11.14 56.17
N ASP A 161 31.25 -11.38 54.90
CA ASP A 161 32.37 -12.22 54.51
C ASP A 161 33.72 -11.52 54.74
N ASP A 162 34.66 -12.23 55.38
CA ASP A 162 36.04 -11.78 55.54
C ASP A 162 36.94 -12.53 54.54
N SER A 163 37.28 -11.82 53.46
CA SER A 163 38.15 -12.34 52.40
C SER A 163 39.57 -12.66 52.88
N ASN A 164 40.01 -12.19 54.05
CA ASN A 164 41.33 -12.53 54.61
C ASN A 164 41.46 -14.01 54.99
N TYR A 165 40.34 -14.73 55.13
CA TYR A 165 40.34 -16.18 55.32
C TYR A 165 40.65 -16.94 54.02
N ASP A 166 40.42 -16.33 52.86
CA ASP A 166 40.84 -16.89 51.57
C ASP A 166 42.31 -16.53 51.30
N ILE A 167 43.09 -17.53 50.96
CA ILE A 167 44.55 -17.37 50.84
C ILE A 167 44.96 -17.13 49.38
N ASN A 168 44.04 -17.31 48.43
CA ASN A 168 44.30 -17.16 47.00
C ASN A 168 43.30 -16.19 46.37
N SER A 169 43.78 -15.40 45.40
CA SER A 169 42.87 -14.64 44.54
C SER A 169 42.08 -15.57 43.60
N PRO A 170 40.94 -15.12 43.06
CA PRO A 170 40.17 -15.88 42.08
C PRO A 170 41.01 -16.35 40.88
N ALA A 171 41.90 -15.49 40.36
CA ALA A 171 42.83 -15.84 39.30
C ALA A 171 43.81 -16.97 39.69
N ALA A 172 44.28 -16.99 40.94
CA ALA A 172 45.16 -18.03 41.45
C ALA A 172 44.44 -19.37 41.64
N TRP A 173 43.12 -19.37 41.90
CA TRP A 173 42.30 -20.58 41.91
C TRP A 173 42.15 -21.17 40.50
N PHE A 174 41.81 -20.36 39.49
CA PHE A 174 41.67 -20.83 38.10
C PHE A 174 42.99 -21.30 37.47
N ALA A 175 44.13 -20.74 37.91
CA ALA A 175 45.45 -21.21 37.48
C ALA A 175 45.69 -22.70 37.81
N LEU A 176 45.01 -23.26 38.82
CA LEU A 176 45.11 -24.69 39.16
C LEU A 176 44.42 -25.60 38.14
N GLY A 177 43.44 -25.06 37.40
CA GLY A 177 42.70 -25.76 36.35
C GLY A 177 43.36 -25.70 34.97
N VAL A 178 44.47 -24.98 34.82
CA VAL A 178 45.17 -24.83 33.54
C VAL A 178 46.06 -26.06 33.29
N VAL A 179 45.76 -26.79 32.21
CA VAL A 179 46.58 -27.89 31.73
C VAL A 179 46.91 -27.63 30.26
N GLY A 180 48.17 -27.26 29.97
CA GLY A 180 48.56 -26.78 28.64
C GLY A 180 47.90 -25.44 28.33
N GLU A 181 47.18 -25.37 27.20
CA GLU A 181 46.42 -24.18 26.76
C GLU A 181 44.92 -24.24 27.17
N ALA A 182 44.48 -25.32 27.82
CA ALA A 182 43.06 -25.52 28.17
C ALA A 182 42.76 -25.19 29.64
N HIS A 183 41.60 -24.56 29.88
CA HIS A 183 41.07 -24.25 31.20
C HIS A 183 40.01 -25.28 31.62
N TYR A 184 40.31 -26.07 32.65
CA TYR A 184 39.37 -27.02 33.24
C TYR A 184 38.66 -26.42 34.46
N PRO A 185 37.40 -26.81 34.73
CA PRO A 185 36.68 -26.34 35.91
C PRO A 185 37.30 -26.88 37.21
N LEU A 186 36.95 -26.25 38.34
CA LEU A 186 37.45 -26.61 39.67
C LEU A 186 36.38 -27.38 40.46
N PRO A 187 36.72 -28.44 41.20
CA PRO A 187 35.74 -29.18 41.99
C PRO A 187 35.52 -28.51 43.35
N ALA A 188 34.24 -28.41 43.76
CA ALA A 188 33.81 -27.79 45.01
C ALA A 188 32.68 -28.56 45.69
N LYS A 189 32.48 -28.32 46.98
CA LYS A 189 31.26 -28.65 47.72
C LYS A 189 30.48 -27.36 47.98
N ALA A 190 29.25 -27.28 47.49
CA ALA A 190 28.41 -26.08 47.56
C ALA A 190 27.11 -26.36 48.33
N TYR A 191 26.65 -25.39 49.11
CA TYR A 191 25.38 -25.43 49.81
C TYR A 191 24.28 -24.85 48.89
N LEU A 192 23.54 -25.74 48.22
CA LEU A 192 22.60 -25.37 47.15
C LEU A 192 21.18 -25.89 47.44
N PRO A 193 20.13 -25.31 46.82
CA PRO A 193 18.75 -25.80 46.96
C PRO A 193 18.59 -27.25 46.52
N PHE A 194 17.99 -28.09 47.35
CA PHE A 194 17.73 -29.50 47.03
C PHE A 194 16.40 -29.66 46.28
N ASN A 195 16.40 -30.39 45.15
CA ASN A 195 15.19 -30.63 44.33
C ASN A 195 14.41 -29.34 43.97
N ARG A 196 15.10 -28.22 43.75
CA ARG A 196 14.49 -26.90 43.49
C ARG A 196 13.55 -26.40 44.61
N SER A 197 13.73 -26.89 45.85
CA SER A 197 13.00 -26.37 47.00
C SER A 197 13.52 -24.99 47.39
N LEU A 198 12.63 -24.02 47.56
CA LEU A 198 12.96 -22.68 48.03
C LEU A 198 13.34 -22.62 49.52
N LEU A 199 13.17 -23.72 50.27
CA LEU A 199 13.34 -23.77 51.73
C LEU A 199 14.29 -24.87 52.21
N ARG A 200 14.74 -25.78 51.33
CA ARG A 200 15.65 -26.87 51.71
C ARG A 200 16.93 -26.78 50.91
N CYS A 201 18.04 -26.56 51.58
CA CYS A 201 19.37 -26.55 50.98
C CYS A 201 20.18 -27.73 51.53
N GLN A 202 21.11 -28.24 50.74
CA GLN A 202 22.04 -29.28 51.18
C GLN A 202 23.42 -29.10 50.54
N TRP A 203 24.43 -29.68 51.17
CA TRP A 203 25.78 -29.70 50.63
C TRP A 203 25.93 -30.72 49.51
N VAL A 204 26.11 -30.24 48.28
CA VAL A 204 26.26 -31.06 47.06
C VAL A 204 27.63 -30.84 46.42
N LEU A 205 28.07 -31.78 45.59
CA LEU A 205 29.26 -31.60 44.76
C LEU A 205 28.95 -30.70 43.56
N ALA A 206 29.84 -29.76 43.27
CA ALA A 206 29.67 -28.77 42.21
C ALA A 206 30.98 -28.53 41.45
N SER A 207 30.84 -28.02 40.22
CA SER A 207 31.92 -27.69 39.31
C SER A 207 31.96 -26.18 39.06
N VAL A 208 33.00 -25.49 39.53
CA VAL A 208 33.16 -24.04 39.39
C VAL A 208 33.76 -23.72 38.02
N THR A 209 33.09 -22.85 37.23
CA THR A 209 33.44 -22.58 35.82
C THR A 209 33.92 -21.16 35.57
N ALA A 210 33.41 -20.17 36.30
CA ALA A 210 33.75 -18.77 36.08
C ALA A 210 33.57 -17.95 37.37
N TYR A 211 34.16 -16.76 37.39
CA TYR A 211 34.03 -15.76 38.44
C TYR A 211 33.78 -14.41 37.79
N ASN A 212 32.88 -13.62 38.38
CA ASN A 212 32.58 -12.26 37.91
C ASN A 212 33.18 -11.24 38.90
N GLU A 213 34.13 -10.42 38.42
CA GLU A 213 34.81 -9.40 39.23
C GLU A 213 33.87 -8.25 39.64
N ASP A 214 32.87 -7.93 38.82
CA ASP A 214 31.95 -6.81 39.10
C ASP A 214 30.94 -7.12 40.20
N THR A 215 30.52 -8.39 40.32
CA THR A 215 29.48 -8.83 41.26
C THR A 215 30.01 -9.67 42.42
N ASP A 216 31.29 -10.04 42.41
CA ASP A 216 31.94 -10.97 43.36
C ASP A 216 31.23 -12.34 43.51
N LEU A 217 30.58 -12.80 42.43
CA LEU A 217 29.84 -14.07 42.38
C LEU A 217 30.58 -15.11 41.55
N TRP A 218 30.46 -16.36 41.98
CA TRP A 218 31.04 -17.53 41.32
C TRP A 218 29.97 -18.32 40.58
N LYS A 219 30.28 -18.78 39.36
CA LYS A 219 29.39 -19.65 38.57
C LYS A 219 29.74 -21.10 38.81
N LEU A 220 28.78 -21.87 39.31
CA LEU A 220 28.93 -23.30 39.61
C LEU A 220 27.87 -24.13 38.89
N ILE A 221 28.25 -25.33 38.48
CA ILE A 221 27.33 -26.35 37.96
C ILE A 221 27.17 -27.44 39.03
N SER A 222 25.95 -27.64 39.53
CA SER A 222 25.64 -28.74 40.47
C SER A 222 25.77 -30.09 39.78
N LEU A 223 26.54 -31.01 40.35
CA LEU A 223 26.67 -32.37 39.82
C LEU A 223 25.47 -33.27 40.18
N GLU A 224 24.63 -32.82 41.10
CA GLU A 224 23.40 -33.53 41.46
C GLU A 224 22.25 -33.24 40.48
N ASP A 225 22.10 -31.99 40.05
CA ASP A 225 20.91 -31.54 39.31
C ASP A 225 21.25 -31.00 37.91
N GLY A 226 22.54 -30.83 37.59
CA GLY A 226 23.02 -30.30 36.29
C GLY A 226 22.79 -28.80 36.08
N CYS A 227 22.14 -28.11 37.02
CA CYS A 227 21.83 -26.69 36.95
C CYS A 227 23.04 -25.79 37.26
N THR A 228 23.06 -24.60 36.68
CA THR A 228 24.06 -23.55 36.94
C THR A 228 23.53 -22.58 37.98
N TYR A 229 24.36 -22.24 38.98
CA TYR A 229 24.05 -21.32 40.09
C TYR A 229 25.12 -20.23 40.16
N GLU A 230 24.72 -19.03 40.57
CA GLU A 230 25.64 -17.91 40.81
C GLU A 230 25.65 -17.59 42.31
N VAL A 231 26.74 -17.94 43.00
CA VAL A 231 26.77 -17.91 44.47
C VAL A 231 28.02 -17.21 45.00
N PRO A 232 27.94 -16.59 46.20
CA PRO A 232 29.09 -16.00 46.88
C PRO A 232 30.04 -17.08 47.40
N LYS A 233 31.29 -16.68 47.69
CA LYS A 233 32.34 -17.60 48.16
C LYS A 233 31.98 -18.32 49.47
N LEU A 234 31.20 -17.70 50.37
CA LEU A 234 30.74 -18.35 51.60
C LEU A 234 29.82 -19.55 51.38
N GLN A 235 29.16 -19.69 50.23
CA GLN A 235 28.24 -20.80 49.97
C GLN A 235 28.93 -22.06 49.42
N PHE A 236 30.22 -22.00 49.10
CA PHE A 236 30.96 -23.18 48.63
C PHE A 236 32.44 -23.22 49.06
N MET A 237 32.93 -24.44 49.24
CA MET A 237 34.33 -24.74 49.56
C MET A 237 34.97 -25.47 48.39
N PHE A 238 36.16 -25.04 47.94
CA PHE A 238 36.92 -25.83 46.96
C PHE A 238 37.42 -27.13 47.61
N LEU A 239 37.51 -28.23 46.86
CA LEU A 239 38.08 -29.46 47.41
C LEU A 239 39.57 -29.32 47.80
N ALA A 240 40.29 -28.39 47.19
CA ALA A 240 41.67 -28.05 47.52
C ALA A 240 41.83 -27.05 48.69
N GLU A 241 40.73 -26.58 49.28
CA GLU A 241 40.72 -25.64 50.41
C GLU A 241 40.88 -26.36 51.77
N ASP A 242 41.30 -25.64 52.82
CA ASP A 242 41.38 -26.18 54.19
C ASP A 242 40.00 -26.09 54.88
N PRO A 243 39.36 -27.23 55.20
CA PRO A 243 38.02 -27.22 55.80
C PRO A 243 37.93 -26.45 57.12
N HIS A 244 38.98 -26.44 57.95
CA HIS A 244 38.93 -25.76 59.24
C HIS A 244 38.95 -24.24 59.09
N LYS A 245 39.71 -23.72 58.12
CA LYS A 245 39.75 -22.29 57.81
C LYS A 245 38.43 -21.81 57.22
N TYR A 246 37.85 -22.61 56.33
CA TYR A 246 36.54 -22.33 55.75
C TYR A 246 35.43 -22.30 56.82
N ILE A 247 35.43 -23.25 57.76
CA ILE A 247 34.50 -23.23 58.91
C ILE A 247 34.76 -22.02 59.82
N GLY A 248 36.02 -21.63 60.02
CA GLY A 248 36.39 -20.41 60.74
C GLY A 248 35.82 -19.15 60.09
N ARG A 249 35.91 -19.06 58.75
CA ARG A 249 35.33 -17.98 57.94
C ARG A 249 33.82 -17.90 58.10
N LEU A 250 33.11 -19.04 58.01
CA LEU A 250 31.67 -19.11 58.24
C LEU A 250 31.28 -18.65 59.65
N LYS A 251 32.02 -19.07 60.68
CA LYS A 251 31.78 -18.62 62.07
C LYS A 251 31.98 -17.14 62.26
N ALA A 252 33.03 -16.58 61.66
CA ALA A 252 33.30 -15.14 61.72
C ALA A 252 32.19 -14.34 61.04
N ALA A 253 31.77 -14.73 59.84
CA ALA A 253 30.68 -14.08 59.12
C ALA A 253 29.35 -14.16 59.90
N ILE A 254 29.05 -15.32 60.52
CA ILE A 254 27.84 -15.49 61.33
C ILE A 254 27.90 -14.58 62.56
N HIS A 255 29.04 -14.51 63.25
CA HIS A 255 29.22 -13.64 64.41
C HIS A 255 29.02 -12.16 64.06
N GLU A 256 29.62 -11.70 62.97
CA GLU A 256 29.47 -10.30 62.52
C GLU A 256 28.06 -10.00 62.01
N ARG A 257 27.37 -10.96 61.35
CA ARG A 257 25.95 -10.80 60.99
C ARG A 257 25.08 -10.60 62.23
N TYR A 258 25.22 -11.47 63.23
CA TYR A 258 24.46 -11.34 64.48
C TYR A 258 24.72 -9.99 65.14
N LYS A 259 25.99 -9.62 65.27
CA LYS A 259 26.40 -8.35 65.85
C LYS A 259 25.85 -7.15 65.07
N GLY A 260 25.88 -7.20 63.74
CA GLY A 260 25.33 -6.16 62.87
C GLY A 260 23.81 -6.03 63.00
N GLU A 261 23.07 -7.14 62.97
CA GLU A 261 21.61 -7.15 63.16
C GLU A 261 21.21 -6.60 64.53
N GLN A 262 21.93 -7.01 65.58
CA GLN A 262 21.70 -6.56 66.96
C GLN A 262 22.03 -5.08 67.13
N LEU A 263 23.13 -4.61 66.52
CA LEU A 263 23.50 -3.20 66.49
C LEU A 263 22.45 -2.34 65.79
N MET A 264 22.01 -2.74 64.60
CA MET A 264 20.97 -2.00 63.87
C MET A 264 19.66 -1.93 64.66
N LEU A 265 19.28 -3.02 65.31
CA LEU A 265 18.10 -3.02 66.17
C LEU A 265 18.29 -2.10 67.40
N MET A 266 19.47 -2.12 68.02
CA MET A 266 19.81 -1.24 69.14
C MET A 266 19.73 0.23 68.72
N GLU A 267 20.40 0.62 67.63
CA GLU A 267 20.37 1.99 67.11
C GLU A 267 18.94 2.41 66.76
N LEU A 268 18.15 1.54 66.12
CA LEU A 268 16.74 1.82 65.82
C LEU A 268 15.93 2.10 67.10
N ILE A 269 16.10 1.28 68.13
CA ILE A 269 15.40 1.46 69.42
C ILE A 269 15.85 2.77 70.07
N VAL A 270 17.16 3.04 70.11
CA VAL A 270 17.75 4.24 70.70
C VAL A 270 17.33 5.50 69.96
N ASP A 271 17.31 5.49 68.63
CA ASP A 271 16.87 6.61 67.80
C ASP A 271 15.36 6.88 67.95
N CYS A 272 14.54 5.83 68.09
CA CYS A 272 13.12 5.99 68.38
C CYS A 272 12.88 6.62 69.75
N VAL A 273 13.64 6.23 70.79
CA VAL A 273 13.57 6.84 72.13
C VAL A 273 14.08 8.29 72.10
N LEU A 274 15.21 8.54 71.43
CA LEU A 274 15.74 9.88 71.19
C LEU A 274 14.74 10.81 70.49
N HIS A 275 13.97 10.30 69.53
CA HIS A 275 12.97 11.09 68.82
C HIS A 275 11.85 11.58 69.75
N GLU A 276 11.42 10.78 70.72
CA GLU A 276 10.45 11.19 71.73
C GLU A 276 11.03 12.25 72.70
N ASP A 277 12.32 12.15 73.04
CA ASP A 277 12.98 13.09 73.98
C ASP A 277 13.42 14.42 73.34
N ILE A 278 13.77 14.44 72.04
CA ILE A 278 14.18 15.67 71.31
C ILE A 278 13.03 16.68 71.17
N GLU A 279 11.76 16.25 71.28
CA GLU A 279 10.62 17.18 71.37
C GLU A 279 10.67 18.04 72.65
N SER A 280 11.42 17.62 73.67
CA SER A 280 11.71 18.43 74.85
C SER A 280 12.88 19.41 74.58
N THR A 281 12.58 20.70 74.44
CA THR A 281 13.60 21.74 74.14
C THR A 281 14.52 22.10 75.32
N VAL A 282 14.76 21.18 76.27
CA VAL A 282 15.49 21.46 77.51
C VAL A 282 16.92 20.92 77.42
N PHE A 283 17.86 21.79 77.10
CA PHE A 283 19.28 21.45 77.11
C PHE A 283 19.80 21.30 78.56
N TYR A 284 20.28 20.12 78.93
CA TYR A 284 20.97 19.93 80.21
C TYR A 284 22.30 20.71 80.23
N SER A 285 22.53 21.50 81.28
CA SER A 285 23.77 22.29 81.41
C SER A 285 24.84 21.49 82.16
N PHE A 286 25.86 21.04 81.45
CA PHE A 286 27.03 20.39 82.04
C PHE A 286 28.10 21.42 82.42
N LYS A 287 28.27 21.68 83.73
CA LYS A 287 29.24 22.66 84.27
C LYS A 287 30.68 22.53 83.72
N PRO A 288 31.26 21.32 83.55
CA PRO A 288 32.63 21.18 83.02
C PRO A 288 32.74 21.62 81.55
N ILE A 289 31.74 21.33 80.75
CA ILE A 289 31.70 21.67 79.31
C ILE A 289 31.49 23.16 79.14
N GLU A 290 30.65 23.76 79.99
CA GLU A 290 30.41 25.20 79.96
C GLU A 290 31.66 26.01 80.34
N ALA A 291 32.49 25.50 81.25
CA ALA A 291 33.79 26.09 81.57
C ALA A 291 34.78 26.04 80.38
N VAL A 292 34.81 24.93 79.63
CA VAL A 292 35.65 24.78 78.43
C VAL A 292 35.16 25.69 77.28
N LEU A 293 33.83 25.78 77.07
CA LEU A 293 33.21 26.66 76.09
C LEU A 293 33.43 28.14 76.37
N GLN A 294 33.45 28.53 77.65
CA GLN A 294 33.77 29.90 78.07
C GLN A 294 35.24 30.25 77.84
N ALA A 295 36.15 29.30 78.02
CA ALA A 295 37.57 29.50 77.76
C ALA A 295 37.92 29.52 76.25
N ALA A 296 37.06 28.97 75.38
CA ALA A 296 37.30 28.86 73.94
C ALA A 296 37.04 30.16 73.16
N LYS A 297 38.00 30.59 72.34
CA LYS A 297 37.90 31.77 71.45
C LYS A 297 37.26 31.44 70.10
N VAL A 298 36.00 30.99 70.11
CA VAL A 298 35.21 30.65 68.91
C VAL A 298 33.90 31.43 68.88
N SER A 299 33.27 31.50 67.70
CA SER A 299 31.99 32.22 67.53
C SER A 299 30.89 31.64 68.42
N GLU A 300 29.95 32.48 68.87
CA GLU A 300 28.83 32.01 69.70
C GLU A 300 27.93 31.00 68.97
N GLN A 301 27.86 31.07 67.64
CA GLN A 301 27.16 30.08 66.84
C GLN A 301 27.83 28.70 66.92
N CYS A 302 29.16 28.65 66.89
CA CYS A 302 29.93 27.42 67.06
C CYS A 302 29.73 26.85 68.48
N LYS A 303 29.75 27.70 69.51
CA LYS A 303 29.48 27.26 70.89
C LYS A 303 28.07 26.71 71.06
N ARG A 304 27.05 27.32 70.44
CA ARG A 304 25.67 26.80 70.45
C ARG A 304 25.57 25.44 69.79
N ARG A 305 26.18 25.27 68.61
CA ARG A 305 26.24 23.96 67.93
C ARG A 305 26.95 22.91 68.78
N LEU A 306 28.05 23.26 69.44
CA LEU A 306 28.74 22.30 70.30
C LEU A 306 27.88 21.87 71.50
N ARG A 307 27.09 22.79 72.08
CA ARG A 307 26.13 22.44 73.16
C ARG A 307 25.05 21.48 72.67
N SER A 308 24.51 21.69 71.46
CA SER A 308 23.52 20.76 70.91
C SER A 308 24.12 19.38 70.64
N GLU A 309 25.33 19.31 70.08
CA GLU A 309 26.03 18.03 69.85
C GLU A 309 26.29 17.27 71.16
N VAL A 310 26.76 17.98 72.20
CA VAL A 310 26.99 17.38 73.52
C VAL A 310 25.72 16.82 74.11
N ASN A 311 24.60 17.55 74.00
CA ASN A 311 23.32 17.09 74.52
C ASN A 311 22.77 15.91 73.73
N LEU A 312 22.89 15.90 72.41
CA LEU A 312 22.52 14.74 71.59
C LEU A 312 23.29 13.49 72.00
N VAL A 313 24.60 13.62 72.26
CA VAL A 313 25.41 12.49 72.76
C VAL A 313 24.96 12.06 74.15
N PHE A 314 24.61 12.99 75.03
CA PHE A 314 24.10 12.67 76.37
C PHE A 314 22.77 11.92 76.33
N GLU A 315 21.77 12.43 75.61
CA GLU A 315 20.46 11.77 75.48
C GLU A 315 20.61 10.38 74.86
N ARG A 316 21.51 10.24 73.88
CA ARG A 316 21.80 8.94 73.27
C ARG A 316 22.38 7.94 74.28
N LEU A 317 23.27 8.40 75.17
CA LEU A 317 23.82 7.57 76.24
C LEU A 317 22.76 7.20 77.28
N MET A 318 21.82 8.09 77.57
CA MET A 318 20.69 7.83 78.48
C MET A 318 19.75 6.77 77.90
N ALA A 319 19.35 6.91 76.64
CA ALA A 319 18.53 5.92 75.94
C ALA A 319 19.20 4.53 75.89
N LEU A 320 20.52 4.47 75.66
CA LEU A 320 21.30 3.23 75.72
C LEU A 320 21.28 2.61 77.13
N TYR A 321 21.43 3.42 78.18
CA TYR A 321 21.36 2.95 79.56
C TYR A 321 19.98 2.39 79.90
N GLU A 322 18.90 3.06 79.47
CA GLU A 322 17.55 2.58 79.68
C GLU A 322 17.29 1.25 78.95
N LEU A 323 17.74 1.13 77.71
CA LEU A 323 17.69 -0.12 76.95
C LEU A 323 18.44 -1.26 77.67
N GLU A 324 19.63 -1.00 78.22
CA GLU A 324 20.36 -1.97 79.04
C GLU A 324 19.52 -2.43 80.24
N GLN A 325 18.87 -1.49 80.94
CA GLN A 325 17.99 -1.83 82.07
C GLN A 325 16.77 -2.66 81.64
N PHE A 326 16.16 -2.38 80.49
CA PHE A 326 15.04 -3.15 79.96
C PHE A 326 15.44 -4.58 79.56
N ILE A 327 16.61 -4.75 78.93
CA ILE A 327 17.15 -6.08 78.57
C ILE A 327 17.39 -6.92 79.83
N ILE A 328 17.96 -6.33 80.89
CA ILE A 328 18.22 -7.01 82.16
C ILE A 328 16.90 -7.41 82.85
N LYS A 329 15.91 -6.53 82.86
CA LYS A 329 14.62 -6.75 83.56
C LYS A 329 13.66 -7.66 82.78
N MET A 330 13.71 -7.66 81.45
CA MET A 330 12.77 -8.37 80.57
C MET A 330 13.50 -9.25 79.52
N PRO A 331 14.30 -10.24 79.95
CA PRO A 331 15.17 -11.01 79.04
C PRO A 331 14.40 -11.93 78.08
N LYS A 332 13.10 -12.17 78.30
CA LYS A 332 12.24 -12.96 77.40
C LYS A 332 11.73 -12.15 76.21
N GLU A 333 11.53 -10.85 76.38
CA GLU A 333 11.05 -9.95 75.32
C GLU A 333 12.21 -9.48 74.42
N PHE A 334 13.43 -9.45 74.98
CA PHE A 334 14.66 -9.10 74.26
C PHE A 334 15.64 -10.29 74.16
N PRO A 335 15.25 -11.43 73.55
CA PRO A 335 16.11 -12.61 73.46
C PRO A 335 17.35 -12.37 72.60
N GLN A 336 17.28 -11.39 71.69
CA GLN A 336 18.34 -11.05 70.74
C GLN A 336 19.54 -10.37 71.41
N PHE A 337 19.41 -9.79 72.59
CA PHE A 337 20.50 -9.04 73.26
C PHE A 337 21.23 -9.83 74.37
N ARG A 338 20.94 -11.13 74.56
CA ARG A 338 21.41 -11.91 75.74
C ARG A 338 22.92 -12.16 75.81
N ASN A 339 23.65 -12.08 74.70
CA ASN A 339 25.06 -12.52 74.60
C ASN A 339 26.04 -11.38 74.27
N ILE A 340 25.65 -10.12 74.45
CA ILE A 340 26.51 -8.97 74.13
C ILE A 340 26.63 -8.02 75.31
N ASP A 341 27.81 -7.42 75.48
CA ASP A 341 28.04 -6.31 76.38
C ASP A 341 27.78 -4.98 75.64
N LEU A 342 26.70 -4.28 75.99
CA LEU A 342 26.32 -2.99 75.40
C LEU A 342 27.43 -1.93 75.58
N LYS A 343 28.34 -2.13 76.54
CA LYS A 343 29.50 -1.25 76.75
C LYS A 343 30.48 -1.28 75.58
N GLU A 344 30.50 -2.35 74.78
CA GLU A 344 31.39 -2.42 73.62
C GLU A 344 31.03 -1.39 72.55
N PHE A 345 29.77 -0.93 72.53
CA PHE A 345 29.20 -0.01 71.53
C PHE A 345 29.09 1.44 72.01
N LEU A 346 29.47 1.73 73.25
CA LEU A 346 29.56 3.10 73.73
C LEU A 346 30.67 3.86 72.96
N PRO A 347 30.48 5.16 72.67
CA PRO A 347 31.54 6.00 72.10
C PRO A 347 32.80 5.91 72.98
N ARG A 348 33.85 5.27 72.45
CA ARG A 348 35.14 5.16 73.14
C ARG A 348 35.93 6.46 72.93
N ASP A 349 36.83 6.78 73.86
CA ASP A 349 37.80 7.87 73.68
C ASP A 349 38.63 7.58 72.42
N PHE A 350 38.38 8.31 71.34
CA PHE A 350 39.09 8.13 70.07
C PHE A 350 40.50 8.75 70.21
N ARG A 351 41.45 7.99 70.76
CA ARG A 351 42.87 8.34 70.61
C ARG A 351 43.27 8.19 69.16
N ASN A 352 43.36 9.33 68.47
CA ASN A 352 43.81 9.37 67.09
C ASN A 352 45.35 9.32 67.05
N ASP A 353 45.92 8.12 67.19
CA ASP A 353 47.37 7.87 67.15
C ASP A 353 48.02 8.41 65.87
N ILE A 354 47.26 8.47 64.77
CA ILE A 354 47.70 9.00 63.48
C ILE A 354 47.96 10.50 63.61
N SER A 355 47.05 11.25 64.24
CA SER A 355 47.16 12.70 64.34
C SER A 355 48.28 13.14 65.28
N GLU A 356 48.59 12.37 66.34
CA GLU A 356 49.76 12.65 67.18
C GLU A 356 51.07 12.31 66.48
N ARG A 357 51.14 11.19 65.74
CA ARG A 357 52.32 10.84 64.94
C ARG A 357 52.54 11.82 63.80
N GLU A 358 51.49 12.24 63.10
CA GLU A 358 51.55 13.27 62.06
C GLU A 358 51.97 14.61 62.65
N ARG A 359 51.41 15.01 63.79
CA ARG A 359 51.81 16.25 64.48
C ARG A 359 53.28 16.20 64.88
N ALA A 360 53.73 15.08 65.45
CA ALA A 360 55.13 14.88 65.81
C ALA A 360 56.04 14.87 64.57
N ALA A 361 55.63 14.23 63.47
CA ALA A 361 56.36 14.22 62.20
C ALA A 361 56.45 15.62 61.58
N VAL A 362 55.33 16.37 61.54
CA VAL A 362 55.27 17.74 61.02
C VAL A 362 56.10 18.70 61.88
N GLN A 363 56.09 18.53 63.21
CA GLN A 363 56.95 19.29 64.12
C GLN A 363 58.44 18.93 63.96
N ALA A 364 58.76 17.65 63.73
CA ALA A 364 60.12 17.18 63.49
C ALA A 364 60.74 17.74 62.19
N LEU A 365 59.91 18.09 61.20
CA LEU A 365 60.37 18.73 59.96
C LEU A 365 60.88 20.18 60.16
N GLY A 366 60.69 20.79 61.33
CA GLY A 366 61.21 22.12 61.65
C GLY A 366 60.66 23.26 60.78
N ILE A 367 59.51 23.05 60.12
CA ILE A 367 58.93 23.99 59.17
C ILE A 367 58.28 25.16 59.92
N THR A 368 58.84 26.35 59.79
CA THR A 368 58.19 27.57 60.27
C THR A 368 56.99 27.90 59.38
N MET A 369 55.79 27.55 59.83
CA MET A 369 54.54 27.75 59.08
C MET A 369 54.33 29.20 58.65
N THR A 370 54.82 30.17 59.42
CA THR A 370 54.79 31.60 59.08
C THR A 370 55.60 31.93 57.82
N SER A 371 56.78 31.32 57.64
CA SER A 371 57.62 31.49 56.45
C SER A 371 56.97 30.86 55.23
N LYS A 372 56.50 29.61 55.35
CA LYS A 372 55.80 28.93 54.26
C LYS A 372 54.49 29.61 53.87
N ARG A 373 53.76 30.17 54.83
CA ARG A 373 52.59 31.02 54.56
C ARG A 373 52.98 32.25 53.76
N TYR A 374 54.07 32.92 54.09
CA TYR A 374 54.56 34.06 53.31
C TYR A 374 54.97 33.65 51.90
N ASP A 375 55.72 32.55 51.75
CA ASP A 375 56.13 32.02 50.45
C ASP A 375 54.92 31.64 49.58
N TYR A 376 53.91 30.99 50.17
CA TYR A 376 52.65 30.66 49.52
C TYR A 376 51.88 31.90 49.10
N LEU A 377 51.72 32.89 50.00
CA LEU A 377 51.03 34.14 49.67
C LEU A 377 51.79 34.96 48.62
N LYS A 378 53.11 34.82 48.50
CA LYS A 378 53.91 35.45 47.43
C LYS A 378 53.72 34.73 46.09
N ALA A 379 53.74 33.40 46.08
CA ALA A 379 53.65 32.59 44.86
C ALA A 379 52.21 32.46 44.31
N SER A 380 51.23 32.28 45.19
CA SER A 380 49.84 31.98 44.84
C SER A 380 49.07 33.19 44.30
N LEU A 381 48.18 32.94 43.32
CA LEU A 381 47.20 33.89 42.82
C LEU A 381 46.08 34.13 43.84
N PHE A 382 45.80 33.13 44.68
CA PHE A 382 44.73 33.11 45.68
C PHE A 382 45.21 33.60 47.05
N TYR A 383 45.97 34.71 47.06
CA TYR A 383 46.51 35.27 48.30
C TYR A 383 45.48 36.12 49.07
N CYS A 384 44.36 36.49 48.43
CA CYS A 384 43.27 37.25 49.03
C CYS A 384 41.91 36.61 48.70
N ALA A 385 40.90 36.89 49.54
CA ALA A 385 39.55 36.36 49.37
C ALA A 385 38.91 36.78 48.03
N GLY A 386 39.11 38.04 47.61
CA GLY A 386 38.56 38.52 46.34
C GLY A 386 39.15 37.84 45.09
N GLY A 387 40.41 37.36 45.14
CA GLY A 387 40.96 36.55 44.06
C GLY A 387 40.30 35.16 43.96
N ILE A 388 39.91 34.59 45.10
CA ILE A 388 39.16 33.31 45.16
C ILE A 388 37.73 33.53 44.67
N GLU A 389 37.05 34.56 45.16
CA GLU A 389 35.68 34.91 44.78
C GLU A 389 35.56 35.22 43.29
N ALA A 390 36.50 36.00 42.73
CA ALA A 390 36.52 36.28 41.29
C ALA A 390 36.70 35.01 40.45
N MET A 391 37.62 34.10 40.83
CA MET A 391 37.82 32.84 40.11
C MET A 391 36.66 31.86 40.30
N ALA A 392 36.02 31.86 41.48
CA ALA A 392 34.81 31.06 41.72
C ALA A 392 33.66 31.54 40.82
N GLY A 393 33.48 32.85 40.68
CA GLY A 393 32.53 33.44 39.73
C GLY A 393 32.85 33.06 38.28
N VAL A 394 34.12 33.13 37.87
CA VAL A 394 34.56 32.65 36.55
C VAL A 394 34.23 31.16 36.36
N ALA A 395 34.49 30.33 37.36
CA ALA A 395 34.24 28.90 37.29
C ALA A 395 32.74 28.58 37.11
N ILE A 396 31.84 29.33 37.77
CA ILE A 396 30.38 29.18 37.63
C ILE A 396 29.94 29.53 36.19
N GLU A 397 30.36 30.68 35.67
CA GLU A 397 30.03 31.09 34.29
C GLU A 397 30.60 30.10 33.26
N CYS A 398 31.80 29.56 33.51
CA CYS A 398 32.42 28.53 32.67
C CYS A 398 31.67 27.19 32.74
N GLN A 399 31.21 26.78 33.93
CA GLN A 399 30.43 25.56 34.10
C GLN A 399 29.07 25.64 33.39
N HIS A 400 28.46 26.83 33.30
CA HIS A 400 27.25 27.01 32.51
C HIS A 400 27.47 26.64 31.03
N ILE A 401 28.61 27.02 30.45
CA ILE A 401 28.97 26.67 29.06
C ILE A 401 29.06 25.16 28.86
N GLU A 402 29.62 24.42 29.82
CA GLU A 402 29.74 22.95 29.77
C GLU A 402 28.37 22.24 29.71
N THR A 403 27.28 22.94 30.08
CA THR A 403 25.90 22.42 30.00
C THR A 403 25.20 22.71 28.66
N MET A 404 25.72 23.64 27.86
CA MET A 404 25.17 23.95 26.53
C MET A 404 25.51 22.83 25.52
N SER A 405 24.91 22.91 24.33
CA SER A 405 25.20 22.03 23.20
C SER A 405 25.19 22.85 21.92
N ILE A 406 26.08 22.54 20.97
CA ILE A 406 26.08 23.17 19.65
C ILE A 406 24.95 22.65 18.77
N PHE A 407 24.61 21.36 18.95
CA PHE A 407 23.64 20.65 18.14
C PHE A 407 22.42 20.25 18.95
N VAL A 408 21.26 20.28 18.31
CA VAL A 408 20.00 19.78 18.87
C VAL A 408 19.94 18.27 18.64
N CYS A 409 19.88 17.49 19.71
CA CYS A 409 19.85 16.01 19.63
C CYS A 409 18.55 15.41 20.19
N ASN A 410 17.56 16.25 20.53
CA ASN A 410 16.32 15.85 21.21
C ASN A 410 15.07 16.28 20.44
N PHE A 411 14.79 15.62 19.32
CA PHE A 411 13.56 15.84 18.57
C PHE A 411 12.43 14.94 19.07
N SER A 412 11.23 15.50 19.23
CA SER A 412 10.04 14.73 19.60
C SER A 412 9.47 13.89 18.46
N LYS A 413 9.75 14.29 17.21
CA LYS A 413 9.33 13.60 15.99
C LYS A 413 10.49 13.59 14.97
N PRO A 414 10.56 12.59 14.08
CA PRO A 414 11.50 12.59 12.97
C PRO A 414 11.21 13.77 12.02
N LEU A 415 12.26 14.39 11.47
CA LEU A 415 12.17 15.58 10.62
C LEU A 415 12.62 15.31 9.19
N ALA A 416 12.11 16.07 8.23
CA ALA A 416 12.72 16.09 6.90
C ALA A 416 14.15 16.66 6.98
N LEU A 417 15.04 16.25 6.06
CA LEU A 417 16.44 16.66 6.10
C LEU A 417 16.60 18.19 6.12
N VAL A 418 15.82 18.91 5.31
CA VAL A 418 15.88 20.38 5.23
C VAL A 418 15.52 21.03 6.57
N ASP A 419 14.44 20.58 7.21
CA ASP A 419 14.00 21.11 8.50
C ASP A 419 15.00 20.81 9.62
N PHE A 420 15.59 19.62 9.59
CA PHE A 420 16.66 19.23 10.49
C PHE A 420 17.86 20.17 10.35
N LEU A 421 18.35 20.40 9.13
CA LEU A 421 19.50 21.27 8.86
C LEU A 421 19.23 22.71 9.31
N ASN A 422 18.05 23.25 9.01
CA ASN A 422 17.64 24.60 9.44
C ASN A 422 17.59 24.71 10.97
N SER A 423 17.10 23.68 11.66
CA SER A 423 17.07 23.65 13.13
C SER A 423 18.48 23.61 13.73
N GLN A 424 19.41 22.84 13.15
CA GLN A 424 20.80 22.82 13.60
C GLN A 424 21.50 24.15 13.35
N GLU A 425 21.29 24.74 12.16
CA GLU A 425 21.87 26.03 11.77
C GLU A 425 21.43 27.13 12.75
N ALA A 426 20.13 27.29 12.97
CA ALA A 426 19.58 28.29 13.89
C ALA A 426 20.07 28.10 15.34
N HIS A 427 20.17 26.86 15.83
CA HIS A 427 20.66 26.61 17.18
C HIS A 427 22.16 26.92 17.30
N SER A 428 22.97 26.47 16.35
CA SER A 428 24.41 26.75 16.31
C SER A 428 24.72 28.24 16.25
N ASP A 429 23.91 29.05 15.53
CA ASP A 429 24.06 30.51 15.47
C ASP A 429 23.76 31.19 16.81
N ASN A 430 22.72 30.73 17.52
CA ASN A 430 22.37 31.24 18.83
C ASN A 430 23.50 30.95 19.85
N VAL A 431 24.02 29.73 19.84
CA VAL A 431 25.13 29.32 20.72
C VAL A 431 26.40 30.10 20.38
N ALA A 432 26.73 30.24 19.10
CA ALA A 432 27.89 31.01 18.65
C ALA A 432 27.80 32.48 19.05
N THR A 433 26.61 33.10 18.96
CA THR A 433 26.39 34.49 19.40
C THR A 433 26.60 34.64 20.90
N TYR A 434 26.07 33.70 21.69
CA TYR A 434 26.27 33.68 23.13
C TYR A 434 27.76 33.57 23.52
N LEU A 435 28.48 32.63 22.89
CA LEU A 435 29.91 32.40 23.13
C LEU A 435 30.78 33.61 22.75
N LYS A 436 30.45 34.34 21.67
CA LYS A 436 31.28 35.46 21.18
C LYS A 436 30.99 36.78 21.87
N VAL A 437 29.75 37.00 22.33
CA VAL A 437 29.29 38.30 22.85
C VAL A 437 29.00 38.21 24.34
N ASN A 438 28.06 37.36 24.74
CA ASN A 438 27.53 37.38 26.11
C ASN A 438 28.52 36.79 27.12
N TRP A 439 29.14 35.66 26.79
CA TRP A 439 30.00 34.95 27.73
C TRP A 439 31.25 35.75 28.13
N PRO A 440 32.03 36.37 27.21
CA PRO A 440 33.14 37.24 27.58
C PRO A 440 32.70 38.47 28.39
N GLN A 441 31.51 39.02 28.11
CA GLN A 441 30.96 40.16 28.85
C GLN A 441 30.58 39.79 30.29
N GLN A 442 29.95 38.64 30.49
CA GLN A 442 29.58 38.13 31.82
C GLN A 442 30.83 37.86 32.66
N LEU A 443 31.82 37.16 32.10
CA LEU A 443 33.11 36.93 32.76
C LEU A 443 33.81 38.23 33.15
N THR A 444 33.85 39.21 32.24
CA THR A 444 34.43 40.54 32.52
C THR A 444 33.69 41.22 33.66
N SER A 445 32.35 41.16 33.67
CA SER A 445 31.51 41.82 34.66
C SER A 445 31.72 41.23 36.06
N VAL A 446 31.74 39.90 36.17
CA VAL A 446 31.98 39.17 37.43
C VAL A 446 33.35 39.51 38.00
N ILE A 447 34.41 39.45 37.18
CA ILE A 447 35.77 39.76 37.64
C ILE A 447 35.87 41.24 38.02
N THR A 448 35.28 42.15 37.24
CA THR A 448 35.33 43.59 37.50
C THR A 448 34.61 43.95 38.81
N LEU A 449 33.45 43.34 39.08
CA LEU A 449 32.68 43.59 40.31
C LEU A 449 33.53 43.31 41.57
N VAL A 450 34.25 42.20 41.57
CA VAL A 450 35.07 41.75 42.71
C VAL A 450 36.41 42.50 42.77
N LEU A 451 37.15 42.56 41.65
CA LEU A 451 38.50 43.12 41.65
C LEU A 451 38.53 44.65 41.73
N ARG A 452 37.50 45.36 41.24
CA ARG A 452 37.42 46.82 41.39
C ARG A 452 37.25 47.23 42.86
N ALA A 453 36.51 46.45 43.65
CA ALA A 453 36.29 46.70 45.07
C ALA A 453 37.56 46.49 45.93
N LEU A 454 38.49 45.62 45.49
CA LEU A 454 39.76 45.37 46.18
C LEU A 454 40.73 46.56 46.10
N GLY A 455 40.67 47.36 45.04
CA GLY A 455 41.54 48.52 44.84
C GLY A 455 43.02 48.17 44.58
N LYS A 456 43.94 48.97 45.13
CA LYS A 456 45.39 48.86 44.87
C LYS A 456 45.98 47.57 45.47
N GLY A 457 46.64 46.75 44.66
CA GLY A 457 47.27 45.50 45.09
C GLY A 457 47.92 44.72 43.93
N TYR A 458 48.28 43.46 44.15
CA TYR A 458 48.86 42.61 43.10
C TYR A 458 47.83 42.16 42.03
N LEU A 459 46.53 42.28 42.32
CA LEU A 459 45.39 42.00 41.43
C LEU A 459 44.67 43.31 41.03
N ASP A 460 45.44 44.36 40.74
CA ASP A 460 44.89 45.64 40.30
C ASP A 460 44.55 45.60 38.80
N ILE A 461 43.31 45.95 38.45
CA ILE A 461 42.81 46.06 37.08
C ILE A 461 42.93 47.47 36.50
N SER A 462 43.35 48.45 37.30
CA SER A 462 43.54 49.86 36.91
C SER A 462 44.95 50.21 36.45
N LEU A 463 45.80 49.19 36.19
CA LEU A 463 47.19 49.38 35.77
C LEU A 463 47.29 50.04 34.39
N LEU A 464 48.22 50.99 34.26
CA LEU A 464 48.49 51.77 33.04
C LEU A 464 49.80 51.38 32.34
N ASP A 465 50.73 50.75 33.05
CA ASP A 465 52.06 50.37 32.54
C ASP A 465 52.12 48.86 32.24
N TRP A 466 52.56 48.52 31.03
CA TRP A 466 52.70 47.15 30.55
C TRP A 466 53.75 46.34 31.33
N THR A 467 54.87 46.97 31.70
CA THR A 467 55.94 46.28 32.44
C THR A 467 55.49 45.88 33.83
N VAL A 468 54.74 46.76 34.50
CA VAL A 468 54.15 46.51 35.82
C VAL A 468 53.07 45.43 35.74
N TYR A 469 52.21 45.46 34.71
CA TYR A 469 51.19 44.43 34.48
C TYR A 469 51.79 43.02 34.38
N LEU A 470 52.88 42.86 33.63
CA LEU A 470 53.56 41.57 33.48
C LEU A 470 54.22 41.06 34.78
N MET A 471 54.66 41.96 35.66
CA MET A 471 55.22 41.59 36.97
C MET A 471 54.14 41.30 38.03
N CYS A 472 52.95 41.88 37.88
CA CYS A 472 51.82 41.71 38.78
C CYS A 472 51.15 40.33 38.66
N LYS A 473 50.34 39.96 39.66
CA LYS A 473 49.58 38.71 39.64
C LYS A 473 48.37 38.79 38.71
N THR A 474 47.91 39.99 38.35
CA THR A 474 46.79 40.22 37.42
C THR A 474 46.99 39.53 36.07
N SER A 475 48.19 39.61 35.48
CA SER A 475 48.49 38.96 34.19
C SER A 475 48.39 37.44 34.26
N ARG A 476 48.92 36.84 35.33
CA ARG A 476 48.81 35.39 35.60
C ARG A 476 47.39 34.97 35.94
N PHE A 477 46.61 35.82 36.61
CA PHE A 477 45.20 35.59 36.88
C PHE A 477 44.38 35.56 35.58
N ILE A 478 44.56 36.53 34.69
CA ILE A 478 43.88 36.56 33.39
C ILE A 478 44.27 35.35 32.53
N LEU A 479 45.55 34.95 32.56
CA LEU A 479 46.01 33.73 31.92
C LEU A 479 45.31 32.47 32.48
N GLN A 480 45.13 32.38 33.79
CA GLN A 480 44.39 31.28 34.41
C GLN A 480 42.91 31.28 33.99
N VAL A 481 42.28 32.46 33.90
CA VAL A 481 40.91 32.59 33.38
C VAL A 481 40.83 32.11 31.93
N LYS A 482 41.79 32.48 31.08
CA LYS A 482 41.89 31.99 29.71
C LYS A 482 41.94 30.46 29.66
N PHE A 483 42.78 29.81 30.47
CA PHE A 483 42.85 28.35 30.50
C PHE A 483 41.54 27.71 30.96
N ARG A 484 40.87 28.28 31.96
CA ARG A 484 39.55 27.78 32.41
C ARG A 484 38.47 27.93 31.32
N MET A 485 38.49 29.04 30.57
CA MET A 485 37.62 29.22 29.41
C MET A 485 37.88 28.16 28.33
N GLN A 486 39.16 27.86 28.04
CA GLN A 486 39.55 26.87 27.03
C GLN A 486 39.15 25.45 27.43
N GLU A 487 39.36 25.07 28.68
CA GLU A 487 38.93 23.78 29.23
C GLU A 487 37.41 23.61 29.11
N SER A 488 36.64 24.64 29.46
CA SER A 488 35.16 24.59 29.39
C SER A 488 34.66 24.53 27.94
N MET A 489 35.35 25.22 27.03
CA MET A 489 35.11 25.11 25.60
C MET A 489 35.38 23.69 25.11
N GLU A 490 36.51 23.09 25.47
CA GLU A 490 36.86 21.71 25.08
C GLU A 490 35.76 20.72 25.49
N VAL A 491 35.27 20.82 26.74
CA VAL A 491 34.17 19.99 27.25
C VAL A 491 32.88 20.20 26.46
N LEU A 492 32.49 21.45 26.18
CA LEU A 492 31.32 21.76 25.37
C LEU A 492 31.45 21.15 23.96
N LEU A 493 32.58 21.36 23.30
CA LEU A 493 32.83 20.91 21.93
C LEU A 493 32.83 19.38 21.87
N GLU A 494 33.58 18.72 22.74
CA GLU A 494 33.66 17.25 22.80
C GLU A 494 32.28 16.62 23.03
N LYS A 495 31.56 17.10 24.05
CA LYS A 495 30.23 16.57 24.39
C LYS A 495 29.23 16.80 23.25
N SER A 496 29.26 17.98 22.61
CA SER A 496 28.39 18.30 21.48
C SER A 496 28.68 17.41 20.27
N LEU A 497 29.96 17.23 19.92
CA LEU A 497 30.38 16.40 18.80
C LEU A 497 30.05 14.91 19.01
N MET A 498 30.30 14.39 20.21
CA MET A 498 30.01 13.00 20.56
C MET A 498 28.50 12.74 20.56
N ASN A 499 27.72 13.62 21.19
CA ASN A 499 26.26 13.46 21.27
C ASN A 499 25.62 13.52 19.87
N PHE A 500 26.06 14.44 19.01
CA PHE A 500 25.54 14.51 17.64
C PHE A 500 25.93 13.28 16.83
N SER A 501 27.21 12.85 16.92
CA SER A 501 27.68 11.64 16.25
C SER A 501 26.87 10.41 16.69
N HIS A 502 26.69 10.19 17.98
CA HIS A 502 25.89 9.08 18.51
C HIS A 502 24.43 9.16 18.04
N PHE A 503 23.80 10.33 18.17
CA PHE A 503 22.41 10.52 17.75
C PHE A 503 22.17 10.15 16.28
N VAL A 504 23.13 10.48 15.41
CA VAL A 504 23.02 10.32 13.95
C VAL A 504 23.60 8.97 13.47
N CYS A 505 24.59 8.41 14.16
CA CYS A 505 25.30 7.19 13.76
C CYS A 505 24.79 5.91 14.43
N ASP A 506 24.31 5.95 15.68
CA ASP A 506 23.80 4.76 16.38
C ASP A 506 22.71 4.01 15.60
N PRO A 507 21.74 4.70 14.95
CA PRO A 507 20.75 4.02 14.09
C PRO A 507 21.37 3.36 12.85
N CYS A 508 22.57 3.78 12.44
CA CYS A 508 23.26 3.31 11.24
C CYS A 508 24.26 2.16 11.50
N LEU A 509 24.60 1.87 12.75
CA LEU A 509 25.62 0.86 13.11
C LEU A 509 25.30 -0.53 12.52
N GLN A 510 24.01 -0.85 12.38
CA GLN A 510 23.54 -2.10 11.80
C GLN A 510 23.90 -2.23 10.30
N PHE A 511 24.03 -1.10 9.58
CA PHE A 511 24.32 -1.07 8.15
C PHE A 511 25.80 -1.29 7.82
N LEU A 512 26.72 -1.06 8.76
CA LEU A 512 28.16 -1.13 8.50
C LEU A 512 28.61 -2.52 8.03
N LYS A 513 27.91 -3.56 8.46
CA LYS A 513 28.16 -4.96 8.07
C LYS A 513 27.63 -5.31 6.66
N LEU A 514 26.88 -4.42 6.01
CA LEU A 514 26.23 -4.69 4.72
C LEU A 514 27.21 -4.63 3.55
N ARG A 515 27.07 -5.60 2.63
CA ARG A 515 27.76 -5.63 1.33
C ARG A 515 27.08 -4.68 0.34
N ALA A 516 27.83 -4.16 -0.63
CA ALA A 516 27.31 -3.23 -1.63
C ALA A 516 26.20 -3.83 -2.52
N SER A 517 26.14 -5.16 -2.67
CA SER A 517 25.13 -5.88 -3.44
C SER A 517 23.88 -6.29 -2.64
N TYR A 518 23.63 -5.64 -1.51
CA TYR A 518 22.49 -5.95 -0.65
C TYR A 518 21.14 -5.85 -1.40
N LYS A 519 20.28 -6.83 -1.15
CA LYS A 519 18.89 -6.88 -1.61
C LYS A 519 18.00 -7.03 -0.39
N TRP A 520 16.82 -6.41 -0.44
CA TRP A 520 15.84 -6.49 0.64
C TRP A 520 15.37 -7.95 0.78
N THR A 521 15.57 -8.55 1.95
CA THR A 521 15.24 -9.97 2.19
C THR A 521 13.98 -10.19 3.02
N SER A 522 13.57 -9.20 3.82
CA SER A 522 12.31 -9.22 4.58
C SER A 522 11.06 -8.86 3.76
N ASN A 523 9.89 -8.96 4.41
CA ASN A 523 8.61 -8.50 3.88
C ASN A 523 8.56 -6.96 3.76
N TYR A 524 7.44 -6.42 3.27
CA TYR A 524 7.22 -4.97 3.17
C TYR A 524 7.03 -4.29 4.54
N ILE A 525 6.60 -5.04 5.56
CA ILE A 525 6.22 -4.51 6.89
C ILE A 525 7.39 -4.61 7.86
N ASP A 526 7.96 -5.81 7.95
CA ASP A 526 9.02 -6.11 8.90
C ASP A 526 10.38 -5.63 8.35
N THR A 527 11.07 -4.84 9.15
CA THR A 527 12.40 -4.32 8.83
C THR A 527 13.47 -5.21 9.47
N GLU A 528 14.54 -5.49 8.74
CA GLU A 528 15.75 -6.14 9.29
C GLU A 528 16.57 -5.18 10.15
N PHE A 529 16.27 -3.88 10.04
CA PHE A 529 17.01 -2.81 10.70
C PHE A 529 16.09 -1.95 11.59
N PRO A 530 15.42 -2.54 12.59
CA PRO A 530 14.55 -1.79 13.47
C PRO A 530 15.36 -0.86 14.36
N PHE A 531 14.86 0.36 14.52
CA PHE A 531 15.37 1.31 15.49
C PHE A 531 14.21 2.13 16.08
N HIS A 532 14.22 2.30 17.39
CA HIS A 532 13.10 2.86 18.15
C HIS A 532 13.04 4.40 18.10
N ARG A 533 14.13 5.07 17.73
CA ARG A 533 14.24 6.53 17.64
C ARG A 533 14.80 6.95 16.26
N PRO A 534 14.00 6.87 15.19
CA PRO A 534 14.42 7.37 13.88
C PRO A 534 14.58 8.90 13.93
N VAL A 535 15.52 9.41 13.13
CA VAL A 535 15.92 10.83 13.09
C VAL A 535 15.22 11.55 11.94
N PHE A 536 15.14 10.90 10.77
CA PHE A 536 14.70 11.53 9.53
C PHE A 536 13.37 10.99 9.05
N ALA A 537 12.46 11.87 8.63
CA ALA A 537 11.22 11.51 7.96
C ALA A 537 11.39 11.56 6.44
N MET A 538 10.93 10.52 5.75
CA MET A 538 10.94 10.45 4.28
C MET A 538 9.60 9.93 3.79
N THR A 539 9.14 10.39 2.64
CA THR A 539 7.93 9.85 1.98
C THR A 539 8.32 9.12 0.72
N LEU A 540 7.80 7.90 0.53
CA LEU A 540 8.03 7.10 -0.68
C LEU A 540 6.92 7.34 -1.70
N GLY A 541 7.29 7.57 -2.95
CA GLY A 541 6.36 7.82 -4.05
C GLY A 541 6.83 7.23 -5.38
N ILE A 542 5.92 7.20 -6.36
CA ILE A 542 6.21 6.79 -7.74
C ILE A 542 5.98 7.99 -8.64
N ASN A 543 6.97 8.31 -9.48
CA ASN A 543 6.88 9.43 -10.42
C ASN A 543 6.42 8.97 -11.81
N GLU A 544 5.97 9.91 -12.64
CA GLU A 544 5.53 9.67 -14.03
C GLU A 544 6.64 9.04 -14.89
N ASN A 545 7.90 9.34 -14.57
CA ASN A 545 9.09 8.78 -15.22
C ASN A 545 9.38 7.30 -14.86
N ARG A 546 8.39 6.53 -14.37
CA ARG A 546 8.51 5.11 -13.98
C ARG A 546 9.61 4.83 -12.96
N LYS A 547 9.82 5.73 -12.00
CA LYS A 547 10.83 5.56 -10.93
C LYS A 547 10.20 5.73 -9.56
N VAL A 548 10.55 4.83 -8.64
CA VAL A 548 10.28 4.97 -7.21
C VAL A 548 11.28 5.97 -6.65
N PHE A 549 10.79 6.99 -5.96
CA PHE A 549 11.63 8.03 -5.37
C PHE A 549 11.23 8.28 -3.92
N TYR A 550 12.17 8.87 -3.17
CA TYR A 550 11.92 9.40 -1.86
C TYR A 550 11.82 10.92 -1.92
N SER A 551 11.08 11.53 -0.99
CA SER A 551 10.95 12.99 -0.86
C SER A 551 12.30 13.72 -0.81
N THR A 552 13.32 13.09 -0.23
CA THR A 552 14.71 13.55 -0.21
C THR A 552 15.59 12.46 -0.81
N ASN A 553 16.55 12.82 -1.65
CA ASN A 553 17.44 11.82 -2.24
C ASN A 553 18.35 11.22 -1.14
N PRO A 554 18.39 9.88 -0.97
CA PRO A 554 19.27 9.24 0.01
C PRO A 554 20.75 9.67 -0.10
N ASP A 555 21.22 9.98 -1.30
CA ASP A 555 22.61 10.38 -1.54
C ASP A 555 22.94 11.80 -1.01
N GLU A 556 21.93 12.63 -0.68
CA GLU A 556 22.12 13.99 -0.14
C GLU A 556 22.41 14.02 1.37
N PHE A 557 22.03 12.97 2.11
CA PHE A 557 22.19 12.94 3.57
C PHE A 557 23.66 12.99 4.01
N GLN A 558 24.52 12.22 3.34
CA GLN A 558 25.95 12.19 3.68
C GLN A 558 26.62 13.57 3.58
N PRO A 559 26.62 14.26 2.41
CA PRO A 559 27.28 15.55 2.29
C PRO A 559 26.65 16.62 3.19
N ALA A 560 25.32 16.62 3.35
CA ALA A 560 24.62 17.60 4.17
C ALA A 560 24.94 17.47 5.66
N LEU A 561 25.01 16.24 6.19
CA LEU A 561 25.34 16.00 7.60
C LEU A 561 26.81 16.30 7.91
N MET A 562 27.72 15.98 6.99
CA MET A 562 29.14 16.34 7.15
C MET A 562 29.34 17.86 7.12
N ASP A 563 28.63 18.56 6.23
CA ASP A 563 28.71 20.00 6.11
C ASP A 563 28.16 20.72 7.34
N ILE A 564 26.98 20.35 7.86
CA ILE A 564 26.43 20.97 9.07
C ILE A 564 27.28 20.67 10.32
N TYR A 565 27.85 19.47 10.41
CA TYR A 565 28.73 19.08 11.52
C TYR A 565 30.01 19.93 11.54
N LYS A 566 30.60 20.16 10.35
CA LYS A 566 31.76 21.05 10.19
C LYS A 566 31.41 22.52 10.42
N ARG A 567 30.36 23.04 9.77
CA ARG A 567 29.94 24.45 9.90
C ARG A 567 29.56 24.79 11.34
N GLY A 568 28.87 23.89 12.05
CA GLY A 568 28.51 24.08 13.46
C GLY A 568 29.74 24.30 14.35
N LEU A 569 30.84 23.59 14.07
CA LEU A 569 32.10 23.76 14.77
C LEU A 569 32.85 25.03 14.35
N GLU A 570 32.90 25.36 13.06
CA GLU A 570 33.54 26.60 12.58
C GLU A 570 32.89 27.85 13.18
N LYS A 571 31.57 27.80 13.44
CA LYS A 571 30.83 28.90 14.09
C LYS A 571 31.31 29.20 15.50
N THR A 572 31.89 28.25 16.24
CA THR A 572 32.40 28.51 17.61
C THR A 572 33.78 29.18 17.64
N SER A 573 34.43 29.33 16.48
CA SER A 573 35.70 30.06 16.39
C SER A 573 35.53 31.57 16.64
N GLY A 574 36.60 32.23 17.09
CA GLY A 574 36.61 33.68 17.26
C GLY A 574 36.00 34.19 18.58
N VAL A 575 36.01 33.37 19.64
CA VAL A 575 35.68 33.82 20.99
C VAL A 575 36.80 34.70 21.53
N ARG A 576 36.46 35.95 21.89
CA ARG A 576 37.44 36.96 22.32
C ARG A 576 38.01 36.65 23.70
N MET A 577 39.29 36.98 23.89
CA MET A 577 39.88 37.03 25.24
C MET A 577 39.32 38.22 26.04
N ILE A 578 39.27 38.09 27.36
CA ILE A 578 38.73 39.12 28.26
C ILE A 578 39.75 40.23 28.57
N ASP A 579 41.02 40.06 28.22
CA ASP A 579 42.14 40.95 28.57
C ASP A 579 41.84 42.42 28.27
N ALA A 580 41.40 42.72 27.05
CA ALA A 580 41.12 44.08 26.59
C ALA A 580 39.89 44.70 27.28
N SER A 581 38.92 43.87 27.66
CA SER A 581 37.69 44.32 28.33
C SER A 581 37.90 44.52 29.83
N LEU A 582 38.81 43.75 30.45
CA LEU A 582 39.14 43.86 31.86
C LEU A 582 40.15 45.00 32.15
N MET A 583 41.21 45.08 31.35
CA MET A 583 42.32 46.03 31.53
C MET A 583 42.12 47.26 30.64
N THR A 584 41.09 48.06 30.92
CA THR A 584 40.63 49.17 30.05
C THR A 584 41.66 50.28 29.81
N PHE A 585 42.70 50.36 30.65
CA PHE A 585 43.76 51.36 30.57
C PHE A 585 44.99 50.90 29.77
N LEU A 586 45.04 49.62 29.36
CA LEU A 586 46.10 49.05 28.53
C LEU A 586 45.58 48.83 27.10
N LYS A 587 46.49 48.93 26.11
CA LYS A 587 46.17 48.70 24.70
C LYS A 587 46.52 47.26 24.30
N PHE A 588 45.53 46.50 23.85
CA PHE A 588 45.69 45.14 23.35
C PHE A 588 45.49 45.06 21.85
N ALA A 589 45.97 43.98 21.23
CA ALA A 589 45.69 43.72 19.82
C ALA A 589 44.19 43.39 19.61
N PRO A 590 43.58 43.84 18.51
CA PRO A 590 42.13 43.70 18.29
C PRO A 590 41.66 42.25 18.07
N ASN A 591 42.56 41.34 17.68
CA ASN A 591 42.25 39.97 17.26
C ASN A 591 42.78 38.92 18.25
N MET A 592 42.60 39.15 19.55
CA MET A 592 42.96 38.16 20.58
C MET A 592 41.79 37.21 20.85
N TYR A 593 41.95 35.95 20.44
CA TYR A 593 40.93 34.90 20.60
C TYR A 593 41.47 33.72 21.40
N ILE A 594 40.60 33.03 22.13
CA ILE A 594 40.95 31.75 22.76
C ILE A 594 41.01 30.65 21.70
N LEU A 595 41.83 29.62 21.94
CA LEU A 595 41.79 28.39 21.16
C LEU A 595 40.45 27.68 21.39
N THR A 596 39.87 27.14 20.33
CA THR A 596 38.55 26.48 20.36
C THR A 596 38.61 25.18 19.55
N VAL A 597 38.47 25.27 18.23
CA VAL A 597 38.48 24.14 17.29
C VAL A 597 39.82 23.39 17.34
N GLU A 598 40.91 24.10 17.58
CA GLU A 598 42.26 23.53 17.67
C GLU A 598 42.42 22.56 18.84
N LEU A 599 41.53 22.61 19.84
CA LEU A 599 41.60 21.74 21.02
C LEU A 599 41.06 20.33 20.74
N ILE A 600 40.26 20.15 19.68
CA ILE A 600 39.47 18.93 19.46
C ILE A 600 39.54 18.37 18.04
N GLU A 601 40.48 18.85 17.22
CA GLU A 601 40.62 18.47 15.81
C GLU A 601 40.69 16.95 15.60
N ASP A 602 41.49 16.25 16.39
CA ASP A 602 41.64 14.79 16.31
C ASP A 602 40.32 14.04 16.58
N LYS A 603 39.57 14.47 17.60
CA LYS A 603 38.28 13.86 17.97
C LYS A 603 37.24 14.11 16.87
N PHE A 604 37.22 15.32 16.29
CA PHE A 604 36.35 15.65 15.18
C PHE A 604 36.61 14.76 13.95
N LEU A 605 37.88 14.57 13.57
CA LEU A 605 38.24 13.75 12.40
C LEU A 605 37.75 12.31 12.52
N VAL A 606 37.91 11.69 13.69
CA VAL A 606 37.45 10.32 13.95
C VAL A 606 35.92 10.21 13.82
N GLN A 607 35.18 11.12 14.45
CA GLN A 607 33.71 11.09 14.44
C GLN A 607 33.13 11.43 13.06
N ASN A 608 33.75 12.38 12.35
CA ASN A 608 33.34 12.77 11.01
C ASN A 608 33.53 11.64 9.99
N GLU A 609 34.62 10.87 10.10
CA GLU A 609 34.84 9.69 9.25
C GLU A 609 33.86 8.54 9.57
N LEU A 610 33.54 8.32 10.85
CA LEU A 610 32.48 7.37 11.25
C LEU A 610 31.13 7.73 10.62
N MET A 611 30.72 9.00 10.73
CA MET A 611 29.48 9.50 10.14
C MET A 611 29.46 9.34 8.62
N ARG A 612 30.59 9.62 7.94
CA ARG A 612 30.74 9.39 6.51
C ARG A 612 30.46 7.93 6.15
N GLN A 613 31.06 6.98 6.87
CA GLN A 613 30.89 5.54 6.60
C GLN A 613 29.46 5.07 6.87
N CYS A 614 28.85 5.52 7.97
CA CYS A 614 27.47 5.23 8.33
C CYS A 614 26.50 5.61 7.19
N TYR A 615 26.56 6.85 6.70
CA TYR A 615 25.62 7.33 5.69
C TYR A 615 25.95 6.84 4.27
N ALA A 616 27.20 6.50 3.97
CA ALA A 616 27.54 5.78 2.73
C ALA A 616 26.82 4.42 2.65
N LYS A 617 26.73 3.71 3.79
CA LYS A 617 26.09 2.39 3.89
C LYS A 617 24.57 2.48 4.04
N ALA A 618 24.06 3.52 4.71
CA ALA A 618 22.64 3.72 4.98
C ALA A 618 21.79 3.88 3.70
N VAL A 619 22.41 4.31 2.60
CA VAL A 619 21.76 4.41 1.27
C VAL A 619 21.38 3.04 0.68
N LEU A 620 22.15 1.99 0.98
CA LEU A 620 21.95 0.65 0.41
C LEU A 620 20.57 0.04 0.76
N PRO A 621 20.16 -0.06 2.04
CA PRO A 621 18.85 -0.60 2.39
C PRO A 621 17.69 0.26 1.87
N LEU A 622 17.86 1.59 1.81
CA LEU A 622 16.85 2.48 1.21
C LEU A 622 16.64 2.17 -0.28
N LYS A 623 17.72 2.10 -1.07
CA LYS A 623 17.63 1.76 -2.50
C LYS A 623 17.06 0.36 -2.72
N ALA A 624 17.42 -0.61 -1.86
CA ALA A 624 16.89 -1.96 -1.93
C ALA A 624 15.38 -2.03 -1.61
N TYR A 625 14.92 -1.29 -0.60
CA TYR A 625 13.50 -1.22 -0.24
C TYR A 625 12.68 -0.53 -1.33
N ALA A 626 13.16 0.57 -1.90
CA ALA A 626 12.49 1.25 -3.02
C ALA A 626 12.24 0.34 -4.22
N ARG A 627 13.18 -0.56 -4.55
CA ARG A 627 13.03 -1.54 -5.65
C ARG A 627 11.84 -2.49 -5.46
N MET A 628 11.47 -2.83 -4.22
CA MET A 628 10.31 -3.68 -3.95
C MET A 628 8.99 -3.05 -4.43
N TYR A 629 8.94 -1.73 -4.60
CA TYR A 629 7.76 -1.00 -5.06
C TYR A 629 7.69 -0.89 -6.58
N GLU A 630 8.73 -1.29 -7.32
CA GLU A 630 8.74 -1.23 -8.79
C GLU A 630 7.62 -2.08 -9.39
N LYS A 631 7.23 -3.18 -8.73
CA LYS A 631 6.12 -4.04 -9.17
C LYS A 631 4.75 -3.33 -9.24
N PHE A 632 4.61 -2.20 -8.53
CA PHE A 632 3.37 -1.42 -8.51
C PHE A 632 3.37 -0.29 -9.55
N ILE A 633 4.47 -0.06 -10.28
CA ILE A 633 4.59 1.04 -11.25
C ILE A 633 3.53 0.92 -12.35
N ASP A 634 3.37 -0.27 -12.93
CA ASP A 634 2.42 -0.47 -14.03
C ASP A 634 0.97 -0.20 -13.57
N PHE A 635 0.62 -0.65 -12.37
CA PHE A 635 -0.71 -0.37 -11.81
C PHE A 635 -0.87 1.10 -11.39
N TYR A 636 0.19 1.73 -10.89
CA TYR A 636 0.19 3.15 -10.52
C TYR A 636 -0.03 4.04 -11.75
N LEU A 637 0.54 3.70 -12.90
CA LEU A 637 0.43 4.46 -14.15
C LEU A 637 -0.76 4.08 -15.03
N LEU A 638 -1.42 2.95 -14.77
CA LEU A 638 -2.59 2.51 -15.54
C LEU A 638 -3.68 3.59 -15.61
N ASP A 639 -4.07 4.04 -16.80
CA ASP A 639 -5.23 4.92 -16.93
C ASP A 639 -6.52 4.12 -16.74
N ILE A 640 -7.35 4.56 -15.79
CA ILE A 640 -8.65 3.93 -15.51
C ILE A 640 -9.59 4.09 -16.70
N ASN A 641 -9.56 5.23 -17.41
CA ASN A 641 -10.50 5.48 -18.50
C ASN A 641 -10.20 4.58 -19.71
N GLU A 642 -8.93 4.49 -20.13
CA GLU A 642 -8.52 3.57 -21.21
C GLU A 642 -8.82 2.10 -20.85
N TYR A 643 -8.53 1.72 -19.60
CA TYR A 643 -8.87 0.39 -19.09
C TYR A 643 -10.37 0.11 -19.22
N MET A 644 -11.24 1.05 -18.82
CA MET A 644 -12.69 0.86 -18.90
C MET A 644 -13.22 0.81 -20.34
N VAL A 645 -12.64 1.56 -21.28
CA VAL A 645 -12.98 1.47 -22.70
C VAL A 645 -12.67 0.07 -23.24
N SER A 646 -11.48 -0.46 -22.94
CA SER A 646 -11.09 -1.82 -23.33
C SER A 646 -11.98 -2.88 -22.66
N TYR A 647 -12.40 -2.64 -21.42
CA TYR A 647 -13.26 -3.54 -20.66
C TYR A 647 -14.69 -3.59 -21.22
N ALA A 648 -15.25 -2.43 -21.59
CA ALA A 648 -16.58 -2.34 -22.22
C ALA A 648 -16.61 -3.01 -23.60
N ALA A 649 -15.55 -2.85 -24.40
CA ALA A 649 -15.41 -3.49 -25.70
C ALA A 649 -15.39 -5.03 -25.62
N ALA A 650 -14.92 -5.60 -24.50
CA ALA A 650 -14.82 -7.05 -24.31
C ALA A 650 -16.18 -7.75 -24.06
N LYS A 651 -17.26 -7.00 -23.74
CA LYS A 651 -18.63 -7.52 -23.50
C LYS A 651 -18.67 -8.83 -22.71
N LYS A 652 -17.99 -8.86 -21.57
CA LYS A 652 -17.84 -10.06 -20.74
C LYS A 652 -19.18 -10.56 -20.18
N PRO A 653 -19.37 -11.88 -20.03
CA PRO A 653 -20.55 -12.43 -19.37
C PRO A 653 -20.57 -12.08 -17.88
N SER A 654 -21.76 -12.09 -17.27
CA SER A 654 -22.00 -11.63 -15.90
C SER A 654 -21.17 -12.41 -14.86
N SER A 655 -20.94 -13.70 -15.06
CA SER A 655 -20.05 -14.51 -14.20
C SER A 655 -18.60 -14.03 -14.22
N ALA A 656 -18.09 -13.61 -15.38
CA ALA A 656 -16.74 -13.06 -15.51
C ALA A 656 -16.64 -11.67 -14.87
N VAL A 657 -17.66 -10.82 -15.04
CA VAL A 657 -17.73 -9.51 -14.37
C VAL A 657 -17.72 -9.67 -12.85
N LYS A 658 -18.49 -10.62 -12.31
CA LYS A 658 -18.47 -10.96 -10.87
C LYS A 658 -17.08 -11.38 -10.39
N ARG A 659 -16.40 -12.23 -11.16
CA ARG A 659 -15.03 -12.67 -10.85
C ARG A 659 -14.06 -11.50 -10.87
N ASP A 660 -14.13 -10.63 -11.86
CA ASP A 660 -13.24 -9.47 -11.99
C ASP A 660 -13.45 -8.49 -10.82
N ILE A 661 -14.70 -8.24 -10.39
CA ILE A 661 -15.01 -7.43 -9.20
C ILE A 661 -14.42 -8.06 -7.94
N LEU A 662 -14.59 -9.38 -7.75
CA LEU A 662 -14.04 -10.11 -6.61
C LEU A 662 -12.51 -10.10 -6.62
N GLU A 663 -11.89 -10.22 -7.80
CA GLU A 663 -10.44 -10.16 -7.96
C GLU A 663 -9.90 -8.78 -7.61
N HIS A 664 -10.51 -7.70 -8.09
CA HIS A 664 -10.12 -6.33 -7.70
C HIS A 664 -10.34 -6.07 -6.21
N LYS A 665 -11.43 -6.58 -5.60
CA LYS A 665 -11.65 -6.52 -4.15
C LYS A 665 -10.61 -7.31 -3.36
N ARG A 666 -10.22 -8.50 -3.85
CA ARG A 666 -9.16 -9.34 -3.26
C ARG A 666 -7.81 -8.63 -3.31
N LEU A 667 -7.43 -8.13 -4.49
CA LEU A 667 -6.18 -7.39 -4.69
C LEU A 667 -6.12 -6.10 -3.86
N LYS A 668 -7.26 -5.43 -3.67
CA LYS A 668 -7.37 -4.28 -2.75
C LYS A 668 -7.05 -4.69 -1.30
N GLU A 669 -7.61 -5.80 -0.83
CA GLU A 669 -7.35 -6.29 0.53
C GLU A 669 -5.91 -6.79 0.68
N GLU A 670 -5.38 -7.44 -0.34
CA GLU A 670 -3.98 -7.86 -0.41
C GLU A 670 -3.03 -6.65 -0.30
N LEU A 671 -3.29 -5.56 -1.03
CA LEU A 671 -2.54 -4.29 -0.91
C LEU A 671 -2.63 -3.71 0.51
N ARG A 672 -3.78 -3.83 1.17
CA ARG A 672 -3.98 -3.33 2.53
C ARG A 672 -3.15 -4.11 3.55
N VAL A 673 -3.03 -5.42 3.38
CA VAL A 673 -2.27 -6.32 4.25
C VAL A 673 -0.77 -6.22 3.98
N ILE A 674 -0.34 -6.26 2.71
CA ILE A 674 1.08 -6.30 2.35
C ILE A 674 1.77 -4.97 2.64
N LEU A 675 1.17 -3.83 2.30
CA LEU A 675 1.83 -2.54 2.42
C LEU A 675 1.68 -1.96 3.84
N PRO A 676 2.75 -1.56 4.54
CA PRO A 676 2.64 -0.85 5.80
C PRO A 676 2.20 0.61 5.59
N ALA A 677 1.73 1.27 6.64
CA ALA A 677 1.55 2.73 6.63
C ALA A 677 2.91 3.45 6.79
N PHE A 678 3.76 2.91 7.65
CA PHE A 678 5.10 3.43 7.93
C PHE A 678 6.06 2.28 8.23
N ILE A 679 7.33 2.49 7.92
CA ILE A 679 8.41 1.56 8.25
C ILE A 679 9.62 2.34 8.76
N THR A 680 10.32 1.79 9.75
CA THR A 680 11.60 2.33 10.23
C THR A 680 12.76 1.54 9.65
N ILE A 681 13.73 2.22 9.04
CA ILE A 681 14.96 1.63 8.53
C ILE A 681 16.11 2.42 9.13
N GLY A 682 16.64 1.95 10.26
CA GLY A 682 17.67 2.65 11.04
C GLY A 682 17.26 4.09 11.36
N PRO A 683 17.96 5.13 10.84
CA PRO A 683 17.64 6.53 11.13
C PRO A 683 16.41 7.04 10.36
N PHE A 684 15.87 6.29 9.40
CA PHE A 684 14.81 6.77 8.50
C PHE A 684 13.44 6.23 8.90
N TYR A 685 12.50 7.14 9.09
CA TYR A 685 11.07 6.88 9.22
C TYR A 685 10.40 7.14 7.87
N ILE A 686 10.00 6.07 7.18
CA ILE A 686 9.48 6.14 5.81
C ILE A 686 7.97 6.04 5.84
N ASN A 687 7.30 7.10 5.36
CA ASN A 687 5.87 7.13 5.11
C ASN A 687 5.56 6.50 3.75
N VAL A 688 4.81 5.40 3.77
CA VAL A 688 4.31 4.67 2.59
C VAL A 688 2.78 4.83 2.45
N ASP A 689 2.11 5.33 3.49
CA ASP A 689 0.65 5.41 3.56
C ASP A 689 0.07 6.23 2.39
N THR A 690 0.71 7.32 1.98
CA THR A 690 0.27 8.13 0.84
C THR A 690 0.16 7.30 -0.45
N LEU A 691 1.19 6.51 -0.78
CA LEU A 691 1.16 5.61 -1.92
C LEU A 691 0.15 4.47 -1.72
N LYS A 692 0.11 3.88 -0.53
CA LYS A 692 -0.82 2.79 -0.18
C LYS A 692 -2.28 3.23 -0.38
N GLN A 693 -2.68 4.37 0.19
CA GLN A 693 -4.02 4.91 0.06
C GLN A 693 -4.36 5.25 -1.39
N PHE A 694 -3.40 5.78 -2.16
CA PHE A 694 -3.60 6.03 -3.59
C PHE A 694 -3.90 4.74 -4.36
N LEU A 695 -3.10 3.68 -4.18
CA LEU A 695 -3.32 2.39 -4.86
C LEU A 695 -4.64 1.72 -4.44
N ILE A 696 -5.00 1.80 -3.16
CA ILE A 696 -6.28 1.30 -2.64
C ILE A 696 -7.45 2.08 -3.24
N LYS A 697 -7.39 3.42 -3.24
CA LYS A 697 -8.40 4.28 -3.83
C LYS A 697 -8.58 3.98 -5.32
N LYS A 698 -7.48 3.76 -6.05
CA LYS A 698 -7.51 3.39 -7.46
C LYS A 698 -8.23 2.06 -7.72
N ARG A 699 -8.02 1.04 -6.87
CA ARG A 699 -8.79 -0.23 -6.96
C ARG A 699 -10.27 -0.02 -6.64
N ILE A 700 -10.59 0.82 -5.65
CA ILE A 700 -11.99 1.18 -5.33
C ILE A 700 -12.65 1.88 -6.52
N ASP A 701 -11.95 2.82 -7.14
CA ASP A 701 -12.44 3.55 -8.32
C ASP A 701 -12.68 2.61 -9.51
N ILE A 702 -11.78 1.64 -9.77
CA ILE A 702 -11.99 0.61 -10.80
C ILE A 702 -13.24 -0.22 -10.50
N VAL A 703 -13.40 -0.70 -9.27
CA VAL A 703 -14.58 -1.48 -8.88
C VAL A 703 -15.86 -0.66 -9.05
N ARG A 704 -15.86 0.61 -8.63
CA ARG A 704 -17.00 1.52 -8.82
C ARG A 704 -17.33 1.68 -10.30
N ARG A 705 -16.33 1.93 -11.15
CA ARG A 705 -16.51 2.08 -12.60
C ARG A 705 -17.03 0.81 -13.27
N ILE A 706 -16.64 -0.38 -12.81
CA ILE A 706 -17.19 -1.65 -13.30
C ILE A 706 -18.68 -1.78 -12.91
N PHE A 707 -19.07 -1.36 -11.71
CA PHE A 707 -20.48 -1.34 -11.31
C PHE A 707 -21.29 -0.33 -12.14
N GLU A 708 -20.79 0.89 -12.33
CA GLU A 708 -21.41 1.92 -13.19
C GLU A 708 -21.64 1.37 -14.61
N TYR A 709 -20.60 0.82 -15.24
CA TYR A 709 -20.70 0.17 -16.55
C TYR A 709 -21.75 -0.95 -16.59
N TYR A 710 -21.81 -1.79 -15.55
CA TYR A 710 -22.76 -2.90 -15.52
C TYR A 710 -24.21 -2.41 -15.35
N VAL A 711 -24.42 -1.34 -14.56
CA VAL A 711 -25.73 -0.69 -14.43
C VAL A 711 -26.17 -0.07 -15.75
N ASP A 712 -25.26 0.62 -16.47
CA ASP A 712 -25.56 1.19 -17.78
C ASP A 712 -25.93 0.11 -18.80
N ARG A 713 -25.20 -1.03 -18.80
CA ARG A 713 -25.55 -2.19 -19.64
C ARG A 713 -26.94 -2.75 -19.32
N MET A 714 -27.31 -2.81 -18.03
CA MET A 714 -28.64 -3.27 -17.62
C MET A 714 -29.73 -2.30 -18.07
N PHE A 715 -29.44 -1.01 -18.00
CA PHE A 715 -30.35 0.03 -18.48
C PHE A 715 -30.64 -0.11 -19.98
N GLU A 716 -29.61 -0.25 -20.82
CA GLU A 716 -29.76 -0.48 -22.26
C GLU A 716 -30.58 -1.75 -22.55
N THR A 717 -30.35 -2.82 -21.78
CA THR A 717 -31.11 -4.08 -21.92
C THR A 717 -32.57 -3.89 -21.55
N ASN A 718 -32.87 -3.16 -20.47
CA ASN A 718 -34.23 -2.86 -20.05
C ASN A 718 -34.96 -1.98 -21.06
N GLU A 719 -34.31 -0.97 -21.65
CA GLU A 719 -34.92 -0.13 -22.69
C GLU A 719 -35.33 -0.96 -23.90
N LEU A 720 -34.44 -1.83 -24.39
CA LEU A 720 -34.74 -2.71 -25.53
C LEU A 720 -35.91 -3.67 -25.24
N LEU A 721 -36.00 -4.22 -24.03
CA LEU A 721 -37.12 -5.07 -23.63
C LEU A 721 -38.42 -4.27 -23.50
N LEU A 722 -38.35 -3.05 -22.96
CA LEU A 722 -39.50 -2.17 -22.79
C LEU A 722 -40.05 -1.70 -24.14
N GLU A 723 -39.19 -1.38 -25.10
CA GLU A 723 -39.58 -1.05 -26.48
C GLU A 723 -40.33 -2.21 -27.13
N ARG A 724 -39.77 -3.44 -27.08
CA ARG A 724 -40.42 -4.64 -27.62
C ARG A 724 -41.79 -4.90 -26.98
N CYS A 725 -41.89 -4.79 -25.65
CA CYS A 725 -43.15 -4.94 -24.92
C CYS A 725 -44.17 -3.86 -25.34
N THR A 726 -43.72 -2.61 -25.50
CA THR A 726 -44.56 -1.48 -25.87
C THR A 726 -45.04 -1.60 -27.32
N GLU A 727 -44.23 -2.09 -28.24
CA GLU A 727 -44.63 -2.36 -29.63
C GLU A 727 -45.73 -3.42 -29.70
N VAL A 728 -45.56 -4.55 -28.99
CA VAL A 728 -46.60 -5.58 -28.88
C VAL A 728 -47.88 -4.99 -28.29
N TYR A 729 -47.77 -4.21 -27.20
CA TYR A 729 -48.93 -3.57 -26.58
C TYR A 729 -49.65 -2.60 -27.53
N LYS A 730 -48.92 -1.75 -28.28
CA LYS A 730 -49.49 -0.80 -29.23
C LYS A 730 -50.29 -1.52 -30.31
N SER A 731 -49.73 -2.57 -30.90
CA SER A 731 -50.41 -3.33 -31.97
C SER A 731 -51.72 -3.98 -31.53
N ILE A 732 -51.83 -4.45 -30.27
CA ILE A 732 -53.10 -5.00 -29.72
C ILE A 732 -54.05 -3.92 -29.16
N ALA A 733 -53.57 -2.68 -29.02
CA ALA A 733 -54.38 -1.56 -28.53
C ALA A 733 -55.00 -0.74 -29.67
N GLU A 734 -54.66 -1.03 -30.94
CA GLU A 734 -55.27 -0.40 -32.09
C GLU A 734 -56.77 -0.75 -32.20
N ARG A 735 -57.60 0.25 -32.53
CA ARG A 735 -59.02 0.02 -32.78
C ARG A 735 -59.23 -0.49 -34.21
N PRO A 736 -60.05 -1.53 -34.40
CA PRO A 736 -60.39 -2.02 -35.73
C PRO A 736 -61.18 -0.94 -36.50
N ILE A 737 -60.77 -0.68 -37.74
CA ILE A 737 -61.40 0.32 -38.63
C ILE A 737 -62.25 -0.38 -39.70
N SER A 738 -61.94 -1.64 -39.98
CA SER A 738 -62.66 -2.48 -40.93
C SER A 738 -62.66 -3.94 -40.46
N ILE A 739 -63.52 -4.75 -41.06
CA ILE A 739 -63.60 -6.19 -40.78
C ILE A 739 -62.25 -6.86 -41.05
N GLU A 740 -61.57 -6.50 -42.13
CA GLU A 740 -60.25 -7.07 -42.47
C GLU A 740 -59.18 -6.66 -41.44
N HIS A 741 -59.27 -5.44 -40.90
CA HIS A 741 -58.37 -4.97 -39.86
C HIS A 741 -58.61 -5.72 -38.52
N LEU A 742 -59.87 -5.95 -38.16
CA LEU A 742 -60.26 -6.72 -36.97
C LEU A 742 -59.67 -8.13 -37.00
N TYR A 743 -59.81 -8.84 -38.13
CA TYR A 743 -59.30 -10.21 -38.25
C TYR A 743 -57.75 -10.27 -38.27
N ARG A 744 -57.07 -9.26 -38.84
CA ARG A 744 -55.59 -9.16 -38.72
C ARG A 744 -55.14 -8.97 -37.28
N ILE A 745 -55.81 -8.09 -36.52
CA ILE A 745 -55.53 -7.88 -35.09
C ILE A 745 -55.83 -9.18 -34.32
N ARG A 746 -56.90 -9.91 -34.65
CA ARG A 746 -57.25 -11.21 -34.04
C ARG A 746 -56.18 -12.26 -34.30
N ASP A 747 -55.73 -12.41 -35.53
CA ASP A 747 -54.74 -13.41 -35.91
C ASP A 747 -53.37 -13.09 -35.27
N PHE A 748 -52.99 -11.81 -35.21
CA PHE A 748 -51.82 -11.39 -34.44
C PHE A 748 -52.00 -11.66 -32.94
N ALA A 749 -53.15 -11.29 -32.36
CA ALA A 749 -53.50 -11.53 -30.96
C ALA A 749 -53.46 -13.03 -30.58
N ALA A 750 -53.70 -13.94 -31.53
CA ALA A 750 -53.53 -15.38 -31.31
C ALA A 750 -52.05 -15.79 -31.12
N THR A 751 -51.10 -15.08 -31.75
CA THR A 751 -49.65 -15.32 -31.61
C THR A 751 -49.01 -14.62 -30.42
N VAL A 752 -49.66 -13.58 -29.86
CA VAL A 752 -49.14 -12.77 -28.74
C VAL A 752 -48.76 -13.61 -27.50
N PRO A 753 -49.53 -14.62 -27.06
CA PRO A 753 -49.13 -15.46 -25.93
C PRO A 753 -47.74 -16.10 -26.08
N ASP A 754 -47.40 -16.61 -27.27
CA ASP A 754 -46.09 -17.22 -27.53
C ASP A 754 -44.97 -16.18 -27.51
N VAL A 755 -45.22 -15.00 -28.06
CA VAL A 755 -44.28 -13.86 -28.01
C VAL A 755 -44.06 -13.41 -26.56
N VAL A 756 -45.12 -13.39 -25.74
CA VAL A 756 -45.04 -13.03 -24.31
C VAL A 756 -44.21 -14.05 -23.53
N GLU A 757 -44.31 -15.35 -23.83
CA GLU A 757 -43.47 -16.38 -23.18
C GLU A 757 -41.99 -16.21 -23.55
N LEU A 758 -41.67 -15.87 -24.80
CA LEU A 758 -40.30 -15.51 -25.19
C LEU A 758 -39.79 -14.26 -24.44
N LEU A 759 -40.62 -13.21 -24.35
CA LEU A 759 -40.28 -12.01 -23.59
C LEU A 759 -40.08 -12.31 -22.10
N ARG A 760 -40.88 -13.20 -21.50
CA ARG A 760 -40.70 -13.66 -20.12
C ARG A 760 -39.37 -14.36 -19.92
N ALA A 761 -38.95 -15.21 -20.86
CA ALA A 761 -37.64 -15.86 -20.81
C ALA A 761 -36.49 -14.83 -20.87
N ASP A 762 -36.57 -13.85 -21.78
CA ASP A 762 -35.58 -12.77 -21.88
C ASP A 762 -35.52 -11.92 -20.59
N ILE A 763 -36.69 -11.58 -20.02
CA ILE A 763 -36.81 -10.86 -18.74
C ILE A 763 -36.22 -11.68 -17.59
N GLN A 764 -36.38 -13.00 -17.61
CA GLN A 764 -35.79 -13.88 -16.59
C GLN A 764 -34.27 -13.91 -16.68
N ILE A 765 -33.69 -13.86 -17.89
CA ILE A 765 -32.24 -13.71 -18.07
C ILE A 765 -31.78 -12.37 -17.48
N MET A 766 -32.46 -11.27 -17.81
CA MET A 766 -32.18 -9.95 -17.23
C MET A 766 -32.29 -9.97 -15.69
N TRP A 767 -33.26 -10.67 -15.14
CA TRP A 767 -33.40 -10.82 -13.69
C TRP A 767 -32.19 -11.50 -13.04
N LEU A 768 -31.70 -12.59 -13.63
CA LEU A 768 -30.48 -13.28 -13.20
C LEU A 768 -29.24 -12.39 -13.33
N GLU A 769 -29.22 -11.46 -14.31
CA GLU A 769 -28.15 -10.48 -14.43
C GLU A 769 -28.17 -9.44 -13.29
N TYR A 770 -29.35 -9.07 -12.79
CA TYR A 770 -29.50 -8.22 -11.61
C TYR A 770 -29.10 -8.92 -10.30
N ASP A 771 -29.27 -10.24 -10.19
CA ASP A 771 -28.83 -11.01 -9.00
C ASP A 771 -27.32 -10.84 -8.73
N LEU A 772 -26.51 -10.51 -9.76
CA LEU A 772 -25.11 -10.15 -9.58
C LEU A 772 -24.96 -8.90 -8.71
N LEU A 773 -25.72 -7.84 -8.99
CA LEU A 773 -25.68 -6.58 -8.23
C LEU A 773 -26.20 -6.79 -6.80
N ASP A 774 -27.27 -7.58 -6.65
CA ASP A 774 -27.83 -7.94 -5.35
C ASP A 774 -26.82 -8.76 -4.53
N SER A 775 -26.04 -9.65 -5.16
CA SER A 775 -24.99 -10.42 -4.47
C SER A 775 -23.87 -9.56 -3.89
N PHE A 776 -23.74 -8.32 -4.35
CA PHE A 776 -22.82 -7.32 -3.80
C PHE A 776 -23.50 -6.25 -2.95
N PHE A 777 -24.81 -6.35 -2.71
CA PHE A 777 -25.64 -5.33 -2.05
C PHE A 777 -25.45 -3.94 -2.70
N TYR A 778 -25.39 -3.90 -4.03
CA TYR A 778 -25.23 -2.65 -4.76
C TYR A 778 -26.56 -1.89 -4.83
N ASN A 779 -26.56 -0.64 -4.37
CA ASN A 779 -27.76 0.19 -4.38
C ASN A 779 -28.03 0.75 -5.78
N LEU A 780 -29.16 0.35 -6.37
CA LEU A 780 -29.69 0.96 -7.58
C LEU A 780 -30.32 2.32 -7.25
N SER A 781 -30.36 3.22 -8.24
CA SER A 781 -31.16 4.44 -8.13
C SER A 781 -32.65 4.12 -8.26
N ASP A 782 -33.50 4.99 -7.71
CA ASP A 782 -34.96 4.82 -7.77
C ASP A 782 -35.46 4.66 -9.21
N HIS A 783 -34.85 5.38 -10.16
CA HIS A 783 -35.17 5.26 -11.59
C HIS A 783 -34.84 3.87 -12.15
N GLN A 784 -33.64 3.35 -11.88
CA GLN A 784 -33.20 2.03 -12.36
C GLN A 784 -34.01 0.91 -11.70
N PHE A 785 -34.31 1.05 -10.41
CA PHE A 785 -35.16 0.11 -9.69
C PHE A 785 -36.59 0.10 -10.23
N ALA A 786 -37.19 1.28 -10.47
CA ALA A 786 -38.51 1.40 -11.08
C ALA A 786 -38.54 0.78 -12.48
N MET A 787 -37.52 1.02 -13.31
CA MET A 787 -37.43 0.41 -14.64
C MET A 787 -37.40 -1.11 -14.60
N LYS A 788 -36.58 -1.72 -13.72
CA LYS A 788 -36.52 -3.19 -13.54
C LYS A 788 -37.92 -3.77 -13.30
N TRP A 789 -38.66 -3.20 -12.37
CA TRP A 789 -40.01 -3.66 -12.03
C TRP A 789 -41.05 -3.33 -13.11
N ASN A 790 -40.89 -2.21 -13.81
CA ASN A 790 -41.75 -1.84 -14.93
C ASN A 790 -41.64 -2.88 -16.06
N VAL A 791 -40.42 -3.23 -16.48
CA VAL A 791 -40.17 -4.29 -17.48
C VAL A 791 -40.76 -5.62 -17.04
N TYR A 792 -40.60 -5.99 -15.77
CA TYR A 792 -41.18 -7.23 -15.22
C TYR A 792 -42.72 -7.24 -15.24
N ALA A 793 -43.37 -6.09 -15.11
CA ALA A 793 -44.83 -5.99 -15.11
C ALA A 793 -45.46 -6.08 -16.52
N TRP A 794 -44.74 -5.68 -17.57
CA TRP A 794 -45.26 -5.61 -18.94
C TRP A 794 -45.87 -6.91 -19.48
N PRO A 795 -45.26 -8.10 -19.30
CA PRO A 795 -45.88 -9.35 -19.72
C PRO A 795 -47.29 -9.56 -19.14
N HIS A 796 -47.52 -9.15 -17.89
CA HIS A 796 -48.84 -9.22 -17.29
C HIS A 796 -49.80 -8.17 -17.89
N GLN A 797 -49.33 -6.94 -18.10
CA GLN A 797 -50.14 -5.88 -18.72
C GLN A 797 -50.58 -6.25 -20.14
N ILE A 798 -49.69 -6.85 -20.94
CA ILE A 798 -50.01 -7.33 -22.29
C ILE A 798 -51.09 -8.42 -22.22
N LEU A 799 -50.98 -9.38 -21.29
CA LEU A 799 -51.99 -10.43 -21.12
C LEU A 799 -53.35 -9.90 -20.64
N VAL A 800 -53.35 -8.92 -19.74
CA VAL A 800 -54.59 -8.25 -19.28
C VAL A 800 -55.23 -7.49 -20.44
N ARG A 801 -54.45 -6.75 -21.23
CA ARG A 801 -54.97 -6.10 -22.44
C ARG A 801 -55.47 -7.11 -23.47
N LEU A 802 -54.80 -8.25 -23.61
CA LEU A 802 -55.23 -9.33 -24.50
C LEU A 802 -56.57 -9.93 -24.05
N SER A 803 -56.82 -10.06 -22.74
CA SER A 803 -58.16 -10.44 -22.26
C SER A 803 -59.18 -9.40 -22.68
N THR A 804 -59.00 -8.12 -22.30
CA THR A 804 -59.99 -7.08 -22.61
C THR A 804 -60.23 -6.92 -24.11
N LEU A 805 -59.19 -7.09 -24.94
CA LEU A 805 -59.32 -7.12 -26.39
C LEU A 805 -60.22 -8.28 -26.86
N LYS A 806 -60.17 -9.47 -26.24
CA LYS A 806 -61.07 -10.58 -26.61
C LYS A 806 -62.53 -10.26 -26.28
N GLU A 807 -62.79 -9.55 -25.19
CA GLU A 807 -64.16 -9.09 -24.87
C GLU A 807 -64.62 -7.98 -25.82
N GLU A 808 -63.77 -7.00 -26.11
CA GLU A 808 -64.04 -5.94 -27.10
C GLU A 808 -64.26 -6.54 -28.49
N GLN A 809 -63.42 -7.49 -28.93
CA GLN A 809 -63.55 -8.18 -30.20
C GLN A 809 -64.89 -8.91 -30.34
N LYS A 810 -65.46 -9.46 -29.26
CA LYS A 810 -66.81 -10.06 -29.35
C LYS A 810 -67.87 -9.01 -29.68
N ILE A 811 -67.80 -7.85 -29.03
CA ILE A 811 -68.71 -6.73 -29.26
C ILE A 811 -68.49 -6.17 -30.67
N ASP A 812 -67.24 -5.94 -31.07
CA ASP A 812 -66.88 -5.45 -32.40
C ASP A 812 -67.33 -6.44 -33.50
N ILE A 813 -67.15 -7.75 -33.29
CA ILE A 813 -67.65 -8.80 -34.21
C ILE A 813 -69.16 -8.71 -34.33
N GLU A 814 -69.91 -8.60 -33.24
CA GLU A 814 -71.37 -8.46 -33.28
C GLU A 814 -71.81 -7.17 -34.00
N GLU A 815 -71.14 -6.05 -33.75
CA GLU A 815 -71.43 -4.77 -34.41
C GLU A 815 -71.11 -4.82 -35.91
N PHE A 816 -69.95 -5.36 -36.28
CA PHE A 816 -69.58 -5.55 -37.69
C PHE A 816 -70.43 -6.61 -38.39
N LEU A 817 -70.90 -7.66 -37.71
CA LEU A 817 -71.86 -8.63 -38.26
C LEU A 817 -73.21 -7.94 -38.55
N ARG A 818 -73.68 -7.09 -37.65
CA ARG A 818 -74.91 -6.31 -37.88
C ARG A 818 -74.74 -5.31 -39.02
N GLN A 819 -73.60 -4.62 -39.07
CA GLN A 819 -73.28 -3.73 -40.19
C GLN A 819 -73.23 -4.51 -41.51
N HIS A 820 -72.55 -5.65 -41.53
CA HIS A 820 -72.41 -6.49 -42.71
C HIS A 820 -73.76 -7.06 -43.18
N ALA A 821 -74.64 -7.49 -42.27
CA ALA A 821 -75.99 -7.91 -42.59
C ALA A 821 -76.81 -6.76 -43.21
N SER A 822 -76.69 -5.54 -42.68
CA SER A 822 -77.31 -4.35 -43.27
C SER A 822 -76.74 -4.02 -44.66
N GLU A 823 -75.43 -4.20 -44.87
CA GLU A 823 -74.79 -4.02 -46.18
C GLU A 823 -75.26 -5.08 -47.19
N CYS A 824 -75.46 -6.33 -46.77
CA CYS A 824 -76.00 -7.41 -47.61
C CYS A 824 -77.46 -7.15 -47.98
N GLN A 825 -78.30 -6.73 -47.02
CA GLN A 825 -79.69 -6.38 -47.30
C GLN A 825 -79.77 -5.19 -48.26
N ALA A 826 -78.97 -4.14 -48.04
CA ALA A 826 -78.91 -3.00 -48.95
C ALA A 826 -78.43 -3.39 -50.36
N PHE A 827 -77.54 -4.38 -50.46
CA PHE A 827 -77.10 -4.94 -51.72
C PHE A 827 -78.22 -5.71 -52.44
N GLU A 828 -78.97 -6.56 -51.74
CA GLU A 828 -80.14 -7.27 -52.28
C GLU A 828 -81.23 -6.30 -52.75
N GLU A 829 -81.61 -5.31 -51.92
CA GLU A 829 -82.57 -4.26 -52.30
C GLU A 829 -82.11 -3.49 -53.54
N ARG A 830 -80.79 -3.27 -53.68
CA ARG A 830 -80.24 -2.61 -54.87
C ARG A 830 -80.26 -3.52 -56.10
N LEU A 831 -80.07 -4.83 -55.95
CA LEU A 831 -80.23 -5.81 -57.03
C LEU A 831 -81.68 -5.91 -57.49
N GLU A 832 -82.65 -5.92 -56.57
CA GLU A 832 -84.08 -5.91 -56.90
C GLU A 832 -84.46 -4.63 -57.67
N SER A 833 -84.05 -3.46 -57.16
CA SER A 833 -84.25 -2.18 -57.86
C SER A 833 -83.61 -2.17 -59.24
N LEU A 834 -82.43 -2.77 -59.40
CA LEU A 834 -81.75 -2.88 -60.70
C LEU A 834 -82.46 -3.86 -61.63
N ASN A 835 -82.98 -4.96 -61.11
CA ASN A 835 -83.79 -5.90 -61.88
C ASN A 835 -85.07 -5.22 -62.42
N ASP A 836 -85.73 -4.39 -61.61
CA ASP A 836 -86.88 -3.59 -62.05
C ASP A 836 -86.48 -2.59 -63.15
N GLU A 837 -85.33 -1.90 -62.99
CA GLU A 837 -84.76 -1.03 -64.03
C GLU A 837 -84.50 -1.80 -65.33
N ILE A 838 -84.06 -3.06 -65.23
CA ILE A 838 -83.78 -3.92 -66.40
C ILE A 838 -85.05 -4.41 -67.07
N GLN A 839 -86.06 -4.80 -66.29
CA GLN A 839 -87.38 -5.15 -66.82
C GLN A 839 -88.03 -3.98 -67.56
N ALA A 840 -87.79 -2.73 -67.13
CA ALA A 840 -88.29 -1.55 -67.82
C ALA A 840 -87.77 -1.42 -69.26
N TYR A 841 -86.57 -1.95 -69.58
CA TYR A 841 -86.07 -1.97 -70.97
C TYR A 841 -86.90 -2.85 -71.90
N SER A 842 -87.72 -3.78 -71.37
CA SER A 842 -88.66 -4.54 -72.19
C SER A 842 -89.79 -3.69 -72.82
N LEU A 843 -90.07 -2.52 -72.23
CA LEU A 843 -91.06 -1.56 -72.72
C LEU A 843 -90.43 -0.48 -73.62
N VAL A 844 -89.12 -0.54 -73.84
CA VAL A 844 -88.38 0.38 -74.70
C VAL A 844 -88.12 -0.29 -76.03
N PHE A 845 -88.86 0.12 -77.06
CA PHE A 845 -88.78 -0.46 -78.41
C PHE A 845 -88.86 0.60 -79.52
N ASN A 846 -88.59 1.88 -79.21
CA ASN A 846 -88.63 2.94 -80.21
C ASN A 846 -87.31 3.00 -81.00
N PRO A 847 -87.27 2.65 -82.31
CA PRO A 847 -86.03 2.63 -83.08
C PRO A 847 -85.39 4.02 -83.24
N ASN A 848 -86.18 5.09 -83.11
CA ASN A 848 -85.70 6.47 -83.30
C ASN A 848 -84.93 7.01 -82.08
N ARG A 849 -85.00 6.34 -80.92
CA ARG A 849 -84.27 6.75 -79.69
C ARG A 849 -83.07 5.86 -79.39
N ALA A 850 -82.59 5.08 -80.36
CA ALA A 850 -81.54 4.07 -80.16
C ALA A 850 -80.23 4.61 -79.53
N GLN A 851 -79.82 5.83 -79.85
CA GLN A 851 -78.64 6.46 -79.23
C GLN A 851 -78.86 6.80 -77.75
N GLU A 852 -80.03 7.34 -77.39
CA GLU A 852 -80.38 7.68 -76.00
C GLU A 852 -80.49 6.40 -75.15
N THR A 853 -81.20 5.39 -75.65
CA THR A 853 -81.37 4.09 -74.97
C THR A 853 -80.04 3.36 -74.76
N SER A 854 -79.11 3.46 -75.70
CA SER A 854 -77.74 2.92 -75.56
C SER A 854 -76.93 3.59 -74.43
N VAL A 855 -77.14 4.89 -74.18
CA VAL A 855 -76.47 5.62 -73.08
C VAL A 855 -77.01 5.15 -71.72
N ASP A 856 -78.32 4.95 -71.61
CA ASP A 856 -78.92 4.45 -70.37
C ASP A 856 -78.46 3.01 -70.10
N ILE A 857 -78.40 2.15 -71.13
CA ILE A 857 -77.83 0.80 -71.04
C ILE A 857 -76.35 0.82 -70.58
N LYS A 858 -75.54 1.80 -71.03
CA LYS A 858 -74.16 1.97 -70.55
C LYS A 858 -74.10 2.31 -69.06
N LYS A 859 -74.96 3.21 -68.57
CA LYS A 859 -75.03 3.56 -67.14
C LYS A 859 -75.45 2.37 -66.28
N THR A 860 -76.46 1.62 -66.73
CA THR A 860 -76.92 0.40 -66.05
C THR A 860 -75.79 -0.65 -66.03
N TRP A 861 -75.03 -0.82 -67.12
CA TRP A 861 -73.87 -1.73 -67.15
C TRP A 861 -72.73 -1.33 -66.20
N THR A 862 -72.42 -0.03 -66.09
CA THR A 862 -71.41 0.45 -65.13
C THR A 862 -71.84 0.17 -63.70
N LEU A 863 -73.13 0.36 -63.39
CA LEU A 863 -73.70 0.04 -62.08
C LEU A 863 -73.63 -1.47 -61.79
N ILE A 864 -73.96 -2.33 -62.75
CA ILE A 864 -73.80 -3.80 -62.64
C ILE A 864 -72.35 -4.16 -62.28
N LYS A 865 -71.36 -3.52 -62.91
CA LYS A 865 -69.93 -3.78 -62.63
C LYS A 865 -69.47 -3.30 -61.25
N GLU A 866 -70.05 -2.22 -60.74
CA GLU A 866 -69.81 -1.76 -59.37
C GLU A 866 -70.41 -2.73 -58.35
N LEU A 867 -71.66 -3.15 -58.55
CA LEU A 867 -72.31 -4.15 -57.71
C LEU A 867 -71.58 -5.49 -57.74
N GLN A 868 -71.00 -5.89 -58.87
CA GLN A 868 -70.15 -7.08 -58.96
C GLN A 868 -68.91 -7.01 -58.04
N LYS A 869 -68.28 -5.83 -57.89
CA LYS A 869 -67.15 -5.64 -56.96
C LYS A 869 -67.59 -5.64 -55.49
N VAL A 870 -68.76 -5.07 -55.21
CA VAL A 870 -69.37 -5.10 -53.88
C VAL A 870 -69.70 -6.55 -53.49
N SER A 871 -70.26 -7.35 -54.41
CA SER A 871 -70.51 -8.78 -54.22
C SER A 871 -69.25 -9.53 -53.78
N GLN A 872 -68.13 -9.36 -54.49
CA GLN A 872 -66.85 -10.00 -54.15
C GLN A 872 -66.32 -9.59 -52.77
N MET A 873 -66.45 -8.31 -52.41
CA MET A 873 -66.06 -7.81 -51.09
C MET A 873 -66.94 -8.42 -49.98
N LEU A 874 -68.26 -8.46 -50.18
CA LEU A 874 -69.21 -9.04 -49.24
C LEU A 874 -68.98 -10.54 -49.08
N GLN A 875 -68.74 -11.27 -50.18
CA GLN A 875 -68.40 -12.70 -50.16
C GLN A 875 -67.10 -12.98 -49.39
N PHE A 876 -66.06 -12.17 -49.59
CA PHE A 876 -64.82 -12.26 -48.83
C PHE A 876 -65.07 -12.05 -47.33
N ARG A 877 -65.92 -11.07 -46.96
CA ARG A 877 -66.31 -10.82 -45.57
C ARG A 877 -67.15 -11.95 -44.96
N GLN A 878 -68.08 -12.54 -45.71
CA GLN A 878 -68.81 -13.73 -45.26
C GLN A 878 -67.89 -14.92 -45.04
N THR A 879 -66.86 -15.07 -45.87
CA THR A 879 -65.82 -16.10 -45.67
C THR A 879 -65.07 -15.87 -44.36
N LEU A 880 -64.72 -14.62 -44.04
CA LEU A 880 -64.08 -14.26 -42.76
C LEU A 880 -64.97 -14.54 -41.56
N PHE A 881 -66.28 -14.30 -41.66
CA PHE A 881 -67.27 -14.61 -40.63
C PHE A 881 -67.74 -16.08 -40.61
N GLU A 882 -67.20 -16.93 -41.48
CA GLU A 882 -67.60 -18.34 -41.62
C GLU A 882 -69.11 -18.51 -41.90
N GLN A 883 -69.71 -17.55 -42.60
CA GLN A 883 -71.10 -17.59 -43.04
C GLN A 883 -71.25 -18.31 -44.38
N GLU A 884 -72.48 -18.73 -44.71
CA GLU A 884 -72.78 -19.33 -46.01
C GLU A 884 -72.42 -18.35 -47.14
N PRO A 885 -71.87 -18.83 -48.27
CA PRO A 885 -71.44 -17.96 -49.36
C PRO A 885 -72.63 -17.23 -49.97
N LEU A 886 -72.47 -15.92 -50.17
CA LEU A 886 -73.47 -15.05 -50.78
C LEU A 886 -73.93 -15.63 -52.11
N SER A 887 -75.23 -15.83 -52.27
CA SER A 887 -75.78 -16.33 -53.54
C SER A 887 -75.64 -15.27 -54.61
N GLU A 888 -74.76 -15.52 -55.58
CA GLU A 888 -74.62 -14.66 -56.76
C GLU A 888 -75.60 -15.04 -57.88
N GLU A 889 -76.48 -16.02 -57.66
CA GLU A 889 -77.42 -16.52 -58.68
C GLU A 889 -78.33 -15.40 -59.19
N PHE A 890 -78.80 -14.53 -58.29
CA PHE A 890 -79.65 -13.41 -58.66
C PHE A 890 -78.88 -12.37 -59.49
N LEU A 891 -77.66 -11.97 -59.07
CA LEU A 891 -76.82 -11.05 -59.85
C LEU A 891 -76.44 -11.63 -61.22
N HIS A 892 -76.12 -12.93 -61.29
CA HIS A 892 -75.82 -13.59 -62.56
C HIS A 892 -77.05 -13.63 -63.48
N SER A 893 -78.24 -13.95 -62.95
CA SER A 893 -79.47 -13.90 -63.74
C SER A 893 -79.81 -12.49 -64.24
N ILE A 894 -79.51 -11.46 -63.45
CA ILE A 894 -79.64 -10.05 -63.86
C ILE A 894 -78.67 -9.74 -65.01
N ILE A 895 -77.41 -10.19 -64.93
CA ILE A 895 -76.42 -10.02 -65.99
C ILE A 895 -76.88 -10.75 -67.27
N GLU A 896 -77.30 -12.01 -67.15
CA GLU A 896 -77.77 -12.83 -68.28
C GLU A 896 -79.03 -12.25 -68.94
N SER A 897 -79.97 -11.74 -68.15
CA SER A 897 -81.19 -11.12 -68.67
C SER A 897 -80.94 -9.76 -69.31
N PHE A 898 -79.93 -9.00 -68.87
CA PHE A 898 -79.58 -7.69 -69.43
C PHE A 898 -78.71 -7.78 -70.70
N GLU A 899 -77.85 -8.79 -70.80
CA GLU A 899 -76.87 -8.93 -71.89
C GLU A 899 -77.50 -8.88 -73.30
N PRO A 900 -78.67 -9.51 -73.58
CA PRO A 900 -79.34 -9.38 -74.87
C PRO A 900 -79.78 -7.96 -75.22
N TYR A 901 -80.26 -7.18 -74.24
CA TYR A 901 -80.65 -5.79 -74.46
C TYR A 901 -79.42 -4.92 -74.76
N LYS A 902 -78.32 -5.17 -74.03
CA LYS A 902 -77.03 -4.51 -74.28
C LYS A 902 -76.53 -4.78 -75.70
N GLN A 903 -76.51 -6.04 -76.13
CA GLN A 903 -76.08 -6.43 -77.48
C GLN A 903 -76.92 -5.74 -78.56
N LEU A 904 -78.26 -5.83 -78.47
CA LEU A 904 -79.17 -5.20 -79.42
C LEU A 904 -78.96 -3.69 -79.56
N TRP A 905 -79.03 -2.95 -78.44
CA TRP A 905 -78.98 -1.49 -78.49
C TRP A 905 -77.58 -0.94 -78.74
N TYR A 906 -76.53 -1.69 -78.41
CA TYR A 906 -75.17 -1.36 -78.84
C TYR A 906 -75.03 -1.56 -80.33
N ALA A 907 -75.52 -2.67 -80.89
CA ALA A 907 -75.51 -2.90 -82.34
C ALA A 907 -76.26 -1.80 -83.10
N CYS A 908 -77.47 -1.42 -82.66
CA CYS A 908 -78.24 -0.32 -83.24
C CYS A 908 -77.49 1.03 -83.17
N SER A 909 -76.91 1.37 -82.02
CA SER A 909 -76.17 2.62 -81.81
C SER A 909 -74.86 2.68 -82.58
N ASN A 910 -74.15 1.55 -82.65
CA ASN A 910 -72.92 1.40 -83.40
C ASN A 910 -73.18 1.48 -84.90
N PHE A 911 -74.28 0.91 -85.40
CA PHE A 911 -74.70 1.08 -86.79
C PHE A 911 -74.97 2.56 -87.13
N LEU A 912 -75.73 3.30 -86.32
CA LEU A 912 -75.98 4.73 -86.58
C LEU A 912 -74.68 5.55 -86.65
N LYS A 913 -73.73 5.25 -85.76
CA LYS A 913 -72.41 5.90 -85.78
C LYS A 913 -71.60 5.50 -87.02
N LEU A 914 -71.67 4.23 -87.42
CA LEU A 914 -70.98 3.73 -88.60
C LEU A 914 -71.54 4.36 -89.87
N GLU A 915 -72.87 4.44 -89.99
CA GLU A 915 -73.58 5.13 -91.08
C GLU A 915 -73.22 6.63 -91.14
N GLU A 916 -73.24 7.33 -90.00
CA GLU A 916 -72.86 8.75 -89.92
C GLU A 916 -71.38 8.97 -90.31
N ALA A 917 -70.48 8.14 -89.79
CA ALA A 917 -69.04 8.24 -90.09
C ALA A 917 -68.72 7.94 -91.56
N THR A 918 -69.38 6.95 -92.15
CA THR A 918 -69.14 6.53 -93.55
C THR A 918 -69.68 7.53 -94.57
N LEU A 919 -70.82 8.16 -94.30
CA LEU A 919 -71.39 9.21 -95.17
C LEU A 919 -70.69 10.57 -94.98
N GLY A 920 -70.30 10.87 -93.73
CA GLY A 920 -69.78 12.17 -93.32
C GLY A 920 -68.28 12.38 -93.56
N ASN A 921 -67.47 11.32 -93.48
CA ASN A 921 -66.03 11.42 -93.70
C ASN A 921 -65.67 11.62 -95.19
N PRO A 922 -64.54 12.29 -95.51
CA PRO A 922 -64.05 12.37 -96.88
C PRO A 922 -63.88 10.98 -97.50
N ILE A 923 -64.33 10.78 -98.75
CA ILE A 923 -64.41 9.46 -99.42
C ILE A 923 -63.06 8.73 -99.44
N ILE A 924 -61.95 9.48 -99.53
CA ILE A 924 -60.58 8.94 -99.52
C ILE A 924 -60.23 8.30 -98.16
N GLN A 925 -60.74 8.85 -97.06
CA GLN A 925 -60.44 8.45 -95.68
C GLN A 925 -61.33 7.30 -95.17
N VAL A 926 -62.34 6.87 -95.92
CA VAL A 926 -63.23 5.78 -95.52
C VAL A 926 -62.58 4.44 -95.86
N GLU A 927 -62.20 3.66 -94.85
CA GLU A 927 -61.68 2.29 -95.04
C GLU A 927 -62.81 1.30 -95.32
N LEU A 928 -62.97 0.95 -96.61
CA LEU A 928 -64.12 0.18 -97.08
C LEU A 928 -64.17 -1.26 -96.55
N GLU A 929 -63.03 -1.94 -96.38
CA GLU A 929 -63.01 -3.32 -95.86
C GLU A 929 -63.42 -3.36 -94.39
N GLU A 930 -62.91 -2.44 -93.57
CA GLU A 930 -63.27 -2.35 -92.16
C GLU A 930 -64.75 -2.04 -91.98
N VAL A 931 -65.28 -1.08 -92.75
CA VAL A 931 -66.71 -0.72 -92.72
C VAL A 931 -67.58 -1.93 -93.07
N TRP A 932 -67.19 -2.73 -94.06
CA TRP A 932 -67.94 -3.93 -94.43
C TRP A 932 -67.90 -5.00 -93.34
N ASN A 933 -66.73 -5.26 -92.76
CA ASN A 933 -66.57 -6.21 -91.67
C ASN A 933 -67.42 -5.81 -90.45
N TYR A 934 -67.44 -4.52 -90.09
CA TYR A 934 -68.31 -4.02 -89.02
C TYR A 934 -69.80 -4.11 -89.38
N LEU A 935 -70.18 -3.87 -90.64
CA LEU A 935 -71.57 -4.07 -91.07
C LEU A 935 -72.00 -5.55 -90.97
N GLU A 936 -71.13 -6.49 -91.35
CA GLU A 936 -71.40 -7.93 -91.22
C GLU A 936 -71.50 -8.35 -89.75
N GLU A 937 -70.62 -7.84 -88.89
CA GLU A 937 -70.65 -8.09 -87.45
C GLU A 937 -71.94 -7.56 -86.81
N LEU A 938 -72.28 -6.28 -87.07
CA LEU A 938 -73.52 -5.67 -86.57
C LEU A 938 -74.76 -6.38 -87.09
N ARG A 939 -74.75 -6.82 -88.36
CA ARG A 939 -75.84 -7.61 -88.94
C ARG A 939 -75.97 -8.97 -88.24
N SER A 940 -74.86 -9.64 -87.94
CA SER A 940 -74.85 -10.87 -87.17
C SER A 940 -75.38 -10.66 -85.75
N GLU A 941 -74.97 -9.60 -85.04
CA GLU A 941 -75.47 -9.25 -83.70
C GLU A 941 -76.98 -8.96 -83.69
N LEU A 942 -77.47 -8.22 -84.68
CA LEU A 942 -78.91 -7.96 -84.84
C LEU A 942 -79.68 -9.24 -85.19
N GLN A 943 -79.12 -10.11 -86.04
CA GLN A 943 -79.73 -11.40 -86.39
C GLN A 943 -79.78 -12.37 -85.20
N GLN A 944 -78.75 -12.37 -84.35
CA GLN A 944 -78.77 -13.11 -83.08
C GLN A 944 -79.81 -12.54 -82.13
N SER A 945 -79.96 -11.22 -82.07
CA SER A 945 -81.00 -10.56 -81.26
C SER A 945 -82.42 -10.99 -81.68
N LEU A 946 -82.67 -11.29 -82.97
CA LEU A 946 -83.95 -11.84 -83.43
C LEU A 946 -84.27 -13.22 -82.84
N VAL A 947 -83.24 -14.07 -82.68
CA VAL A 947 -83.41 -15.41 -82.09
C VAL A 947 -83.70 -15.30 -80.60
N VAL A 948 -82.99 -14.40 -79.90
CA VAL A 948 -83.09 -14.22 -78.46
C VAL A 948 -84.42 -13.56 -78.04
N PHE A 949 -84.92 -12.59 -78.82
CA PHE A 949 -86.17 -11.89 -78.54
C PHE A 949 -87.41 -12.49 -79.23
N ASN A 950 -87.39 -13.77 -79.64
CA ASN A 950 -88.48 -14.43 -80.37
C ASN A 950 -89.86 -14.32 -79.68
N GLU A 951 -89.90 -14.20 -78.35
CA GLU A 951 -91.13 -14.04 -77.56
C GLU A 951 -91.61 -12.58 -77.42
N LYS A 952 -90.82 -11.59 -77.89
CA LYS A 952 -91.08 -10.14 -77.79
C LYS A 952 -91.05 -9.48 -79.18
N PRO A 953 -92.17 -9.53 -79.94
CA PRO A 953 -92.20 -9.06 -81.32
C PRO A 953 -91.89 -7.57 -81.46
N GLU A 954 -92.21 -6.75 -80.47
CA GLU A 954 -91.97 -5.30 -80.49
C GLU A 954 -90.48 -4.94 -80.46
N ILE A 955 -89.64 -5.74 -79.78
CA ILE A 955 -88.19 -5.55 -79.72
C ILE A 955 -87.51 -6.16 -80.95
N MET A 956 -88.04 -7.29 -81.44
CA MET A 956 -87.61 -7.85 -82.73
C MET A 956 -87.81 -6.86 -83.87
N GLU A 957 -88.88 -6.07 -83.83
CA GLU A 957 -89.13 -5.03 -84.81
C GLU A 957 -88.00 -3.98 -84.83
N VAL A 958 -87.40 -3.64 -83.68
CA VAL A 958 -86.24 -2.74 -83.63
C VAL A 958 -85.06 -3.35 -84.40
N ALA A 959 -84.76 -4.63 -84.18
CA ALA A 959 -83.71 -5.33 -84.91
C ALA A 959 -84.03 -5.46 -86.41
N HIS A 960 -85.28 -5.74 -86.78
CA HIS A 960 -85.73 -5.76 -88.19
C HIS A 960 -85.57 -4.40 -88.86
N VAL A 961 -85.97 -3.32 -88.18
CA VAL A 961 -85.82 -1.94 -88.68
C VAL A 961 -84.35 -1.62 -88.92
N PHE A 962 -83.46 -1.97 -88.01
CA PHE A 962 -82.02 -1.73 -88.19
C PHE A 962 -81.37 -2.66 -89.22
N MET A 963 -81.85 -3.91 -89.39
CA MET A 963 -81.45 -4.77 -90.51
C MET A 963 -81.91 -4.20 -91.85
N GLY A 964 -83.13 -3.68 -91.92
CA GLY A 964 -83.64 -2.97 -93.11
C GLY A 964 -82.79 -1.74 -93.43
N LYS A 965 -82.40 -0.95 -92.41
CA LYS A 965 -81.46 0.16 -92.59
C LYS A 965 -80.08 -0.28 -93.06
N ILE A 966 -79.55 -1.41 -92.57
CA ILE A 966 -78.31 -2.01 -93.09
C ILE A 966 -78.49 -2.37 -94.56
N ASP A 967 -79.58 -3.04 -94.94
CA ASP A 967 -79.84 -3.44 -96.32
C ASP A 967 -80.04 -2.23 -97.26
N GLU A 968 -80.65 -1.13 -96.79
CA GLU A 968 -80.73 0.16 -97.50
C GLU A 968 -79.36 0.86 -97.63
N PHE A 969 -78.46 0.64 -96.68
CA PHE A 969 -77.10 1.21 -96.70
C PHE A 969 -76.15 0.46 -97.65
N VAL A 970 -76.36 -0.84 -97.89
CA VAL A 970 -75.50 -1.66 -98.77
C VAL A 970 -75.34 -1.07 -100.19
N PRO A 971 -76.41 -0.64 -100.90
CA PRO A 971 -76.28 0.07 -102.17
C PRO A 971 -75.45 1.36 -102.11
N LEU A 972 -75.56 2.12 -101.00
CA LEU A 972 -74.78 3.34 -100.76
C LEU A 972 -73.31 3.05 -100.48
N TYR A 973 -73.02 1.99 -99.75
CA TYR A 973 -71.66 1.50 -99.55
C TYR A 973 -71.01 1.09 -100.88
N ASN A 974 -71.74 0.35 -101.73
CA ASN A 974 -71.23 -0.11 -103.03
C ASN A 974 -70.88 1.07 -103.95
N SER A 975 -71.64 2.15 -103.93
CA SER A 975 -71.31 3.33 -104.74
C SER A 975 -70.15 4.15 -104.18
N ILE A 976 -69.98 4.23 -102.85
CA ILE A 976 -68.76 4.78 -102.24
C ILE A 976 -67.55 3.96 -102.67
N ARG A 977 -67.66 2.62 -102.68
CA ARG A 977 -66.61 1.73 -103.18
C ARG A 977 -66.25 2.04 -104.63
N ASP A 978 -67.26 2.20 -105.49
CA ASP A 978 -67.04 2.47 -106.90
C ASP A 978 -66.43 3.86 -107.16
N LEU A 979 -66.73 4.87 -106.31
CA LEU A 979 -66.16 6.22 -106.37
C LEU A 979 -64.77 6.35 -105.73
N ARG A 980 -64.43 5.49 -104.76
CA ARG A 980 -63.09 5.44 -104.14
C ARG A 980 -62.06 4.72 -105.02
N ASN A 981 -62.48 4.11 -106.13
CA ASN A 981 -61.58 3.39 -107.01
C ASN A 981 -60.36 4.25 -107.43
N ASP A 982 -59.16 3.81 -107.02
CA ASP A 982 -57.90 4.53 -107.21
C ASP A 982 -57.55 4.77 -108.69
N ASN A 983 -58.15 4.03 -109.61
CA ASN A 983 -57.92 4.17 -111.06
C ASN A 983 -58.71 5.33 -111.69
N TRP A 984 -59.47 6.11 -110.91
CA TRP A 984 -60.19 7.28 -111.40
C TRP A 984 -59.23 8.42 -111.76
N MET A 985 -59.18 8.78 -113.04
CA MET A 985 -58.51 9.99 -113.52
C MET A 985 -59.47 11.19 -113.50
N HIS A 986 -58.92 12.41 -113.58
CA HIS A 986 -59.73 13.64 -113.69
C HIS A 986 -60.77 13.57 -114.83
N VAL A 987 -60.45 12.84 -115.91
CA VAL A 987 -61.37 12.64 -117.05
C VAL A 987 -62.65 11.91 -116.63
N HIS A 988 -62.58 10.92 -115.74
CA HIS A 988 -63.73 10.15 -115.26
C HIS A 988 -64.64 11.00 -114.36
N TRP A 989 -64.08 11.92 -113.56
CA TRP A 989 -64.87 12.88 -112.78
C TRP A 989 -65.61 13.88 -113.68
N VAL A 990 -65.03 14.27 -114.80
CA VAL A 990 -65.70 15.10 -115.82
C VAL A 990 -66.81 14.32 -116.53
N GLU A 991 -66.58 13.05 -116.85
CA GLU A 991 -67.59 12.15 -117.45
C GLU A 991 -68.78 11.94 -116.49
N LEU A 992 -68.52 11.74 -115.19
CA LEU A 992 -69.54 11.68 -114.15
C LEU A 992 -70.36 12.98 -114.07
N SER A 993 -69.67 14.14 -114.09
CA SER A 993 -70.30 15.47 -114.06
C SER A 993 -71.21 15.72 -115.27
N GLN A 994 -70.83 15.20 -116.45
CA GLN A 994 -71.65 15.25 -117.66
C GLN A 994 -72.85 14.32 -117.60
N ALA A 995 -72.69 13.10 -117.07
CA ALA A 995 -73.77 12.11 -116.95
C ALA A 995 -74.86 12.56 -115.96
N VAL A 996 -74.46 13.16 -114.83
CA VAL A 996 -75.38 13.66 -113.79
C VAL A 996 -76.02 15.01 -114.17
N GLY A 997 -75.43 15.76 -115.11
CA GLY A 997 -75.93 17.07 -115.55
C GLY A 997 -75.69 18.21 -114.54
N VAL A 998 -74.86 17.98 -113.52
CA VAL A 998 -74.51 18.95 -112.46
C VAL A 998 -73.00 18.98 -112.29
N GLU A 999 -72.41 20.17 -112.22
CA GLU A 999 -70.96 20.33 -112.07
C GLU A 999 -70.47 19.74 -110.72
N ILE A 1000 -69.76 18.61 -110.79
CA ILE A 1000 -69.09 17.97 -109.64
C ILE A 1000 -67.62 18.40 -109.63
N LYS A 1001 -67.23 19.22 -108.65
CA LYS A 1001 -65.83 19.64 -108.47
C LYS A 1001 -65.10 18.67 -107.54
N TYR A 1002 -64.26 17.82 -108.12
CA TYR A 1002 -63.44 16.90 -107.36
C TYR A 1002 -62.50 17.67 -106.41
N THR A 1003 -62.59 17.35 -105.11
CA THR A 1003 -61.73 17.88 -104.06
C THR A 1003 -61.38 16.76 -103.09
N VAL A 1004 -60.15 16.72 -102.57
CA VAL A 1004 -59.65 15.66 -101.67
C VAL A 1004 -60.49 15.52 -100.38
N SER A 1005 -61.14 16.60 -99.95
CA SER A 1005 -62.00 16.65 -98.75
C SER A 1005 -63.49 16.36 -99.02
N MET A 1006 -63.84 15.93 -100.23
CA MET A 1006 -65.23 15.63 -100.60
C MET A 1006 -65.74 14.39 -99.86
N ASN A 1007 -66.83 14.53 -99.12
CA ASN A 1007 -67.53 13.41 -98.49
C ASN A 1007 -68.69 12.92 -99.35
N TYR A 1008 -69.18 11.72 -99.07
CA TYR A 1008 -70.25 11.13 -99.88
C TYR A 1008 -71.57 11.89 -99.72
N GLN A 1009 -71.81 12.51 -98.55
CA GLN A 1009 -72.99 13.34 -98.32
C GLN A 1009 -73.06 14.58 -99.24
N TYR A 1010 -71.92 15.13 -99.65
CA TYR A 1010 -71.85 16.16 -100.69
C TYR A 1010 -72.37 15.63 -102.04
N LEU A 1011 -72.01 14.39 -102.42
CA LEU A 1011 -72.45 13.77 -103.65
C LEU A 1011 -73.94 13.40 -103.63
N ILE A 1012 -74.45 12.94 -102.48
CA ILE A 1012 -75.90 12.73 -102.27
C ILE A 1012 -76.68 14.02 -102.54
N ARG A 1013 -76.24 15.17 -102.00
CA ARG A 1013 -76.88 16.48 -102.26
C ARG A 1013 -76.83 16.92 -103.73
N LYS A 1014 -75.93 16.34 -104.53
CA LYS A 1014 -75.79 16.58 -105.97
C LYS A 1014 -76.59 15.60 -106.82
N GLY A 1015 -77.41 14.74 -106.20
CA GLY A 1015 -78.34 13.84 -106.88
C GLY A 1015 -77.73 12.51 -107.31
N ILE A 1016 -76.59 12.10 -106.75
CA ILE A 1016 -75.86 10.91 -107.23
C ILE A 1016 -76.63 9.58 -107.05
N LEU A 1017 -77.64 9.55 -106.16
CA LEU A 1017 -78.44 8.37 -105.85
C LEU A 1017 -79.28 7.87 -107.04
N ASP A 1018 -79.65 8.75 -107.97
CA ASP A 1018 -80.42 8.35 -109.17
C ASP A 1018 -79.50 7.78 -110.28
N PHE A 1019 -78.18 7.90 -110.11
CA PHE A 1019 -77.17 7.58 -111.14
C PHE A 1019 -76.16 6.52 -110.70
N LEU A 1020 -76.49 5.70 -109.68
CA LEU A 1020 -75.57 4.68 -109.12
C LEU A 1020 -75.05 3.67 -110.17
N GLN A 1021 -75.88 3.27 -111.13
CA GLN A 1021 -75.45 2.35 -112.20
C GLN A 1021 -74.39 2.98 -113.11
N GLN A 1022 -74.51 4.27 -113.41
CA GLN A 1022 -73.55 4.98 -114.26
C GLN A 1022 -72.22 5.21 -113.54
N VAL A 1023 -72.26 5.46 -112.22
CA VAL A 1023 -71.07 5.52 -111.36
C VAL A 1023 -70.30 4.20 -111.43
N HIS A 1024 -71.00 3.07 -111.35
CA HIS A 1024 -70.41 1.74 -111.48
C HIS A 1024 -69.77 1.53 -112.85
N ASP A 1025 -70.49 1.85 -113.94
CA ASP A 1025 -70.01 1.67 -115.31
C ASP A 1025 -68.74 2.51 -115.59
N ILE A 1026 -68.67 3.75 -115.09
CA ILE A 1026 -67.47 4.61 -115.18
C ILE A 1026 -66.30 4.01 -114.38
N SER A 1027 -66.58 3.44 -113.20
CA SER A 1027 -65.55 2.81 -112.37
C SER A 1027 -64.98 1.54 -113.03
N VAL A 1028 -65.82 0.72 -113.67
CA VAL A 1028 -65.40 -0.45 -114.46
C VAL A 1028 -64.56 -0.02 -115.68
N LYS A 1029 -64.98 1.04 -116.37
CA LYS A 1029 -64.23 1.62 -117.49
C LYS A 1029 -62.85 2.12 -117.05
N ALA A 1030 -62.77 2.81 -115.90
CA ALA A 1030 -61.51 3.27 -115.31
C ALA A 1030 -60.54 2.11 -115.00
N ASN A 1031 -61.06 0.98 -114.51
CA ASN A 1031 -60.26 -0.23 -114.28
C ASN A 1031 -59.74 -0.84 -115.59
N ASN A 1032 -60.58 -0.97 -116.62
CA ASN A 1032 -60.18 -1.50 -117.91
C ASN A 1032 -59.11 -0.62 -118.61
N GLU A 1033 -59.24 0.70 -118.51
CA GLU A 1033 -58.23 1.64 -119.04
C GLU A 1033 -56.90 1.53 -118.28
N ALA A 1034 -56.94 1.38 -116.95
CA ALA A 1034 -55.75 1.18 -116.14
C ALA A 1034 -55.07 -0.17 -116.41
N GLU A 1035 -55.82 -1.26 -116.57
CA GLU A 1035 -55.28 -2.58 -116.96
C GLU A 1035 -54.65 -2.57 -118.34
N SER A 1036 -55.28 -1.91 -119.33
CA SER A 1036 -54.71 -1.74 -120.68
C SER A 1036 -53.38 -0.97 -120.66
N LEU A 1037 -53.30 0.10 -119.86
CA LEU A 1037 -52.06 0.86 -119.66
C LEU A 1037 -50.97 0.06 -118.95
N ARG A 1038 -51.32 -0.75 -117.93
CA ARG A 1038 -50.35 -1.62 -117.23
C ARG A 1038 -49.85 -2.76 -118.12
N ALA A 1039 -50.73 -3.40 -118.90
CA ALA A 1039 -50.35 -4.49 -119.80
C ALA A 1039 -49.36 -4.02 -120.90
N ALA A 1040 -49.54 -2.80 -121.43
CA ALA A 1040 -48.60 -2.20 -122.38
C ALA A 1040 -47.21 -1.94 -121.77
N LEU A 1041 -47.16 -1.66 -120.46
CA LEU A 1041 -45.92 -1.41 -119.69
C LEU A 1041 -45.19 -2.72 -119.35
N GLU A 1042 -45.92 -3.75 -118.92
CA GLU A 1042 -45.36 -5.08 -118.61
C GLU A 1042 -44.80 -5.81 -119.84
N GLU A 1043 -45.39 -5.60 -121.03
CA GLU A 1043 -44.91 -6.20 -122.27
C GLU A 1043 -43.58 -5.60 -122.74
N ALA A 1044 -43.36 -4.30 -122.45
CA ALA A 1044 -42.07 -3.64 -122.64
C ALA A 1044 -40.99 -4.13 -121.66
N GLU A 1045 -41.36 -4.46 -120.40
CA GLU A 1045 -40.43 -5.01 -119.41
C GLU A 1045 -40.06 -6.49 -119.67
N ARG A 1046 -41.02 -7.31 -120.13
CA ARG A 1046 -40.77 -8.72 -120.51
C ARG A 1046 -39.74 -8.86 -121.62
N GLN A 1047 -39.71 -7.95 -122.60
CA GLN A 1047 -38.69 -7.97 -123.66
C GLN A 1047 -37.28 -7.71 -123.12
N ARG A 1048 -37.12 -6.85 -122.11
CA ARG A 1048 -35.82 -6.60 -121.45
C ARG A 1048 -35.31 -7.81 -120.66
N GLN A 1049 -36.18 -8.47 -119.90
CA GLN A 1049 -35.78 -9.62 -119.07
C GLN A 1049 -35.42 -10.87 -119.89
N ALA A 1050 -36.05 -11.09 -121.06
CA ALA A 1050 -35.73 -12.21 -121.94
C ALA A 1050 -34.29 -12.16 -122.52
N GLU A 1051 -33.74 -10.97 -122.74
CA GLU A 1051 -32.34 -10.82 -123.18
C GLU A 1051 -31.34 -11.17 -122.07
N GLU A 1052 -31.63 -10.83 -120.81
CA GLU A 1052 -30.74 -11.12 -119.67
C GLU A 1052 -30.69 -12.62 -119.32
N ASP A 1053 -31.83 -13.33 -119.39
CA ASP A 1053 -31.89 -14.76 -119.06
C ASP A 1053 -31.20 -15.67 -120.10
N ALA A 1054 -31.18 -15.26 -121.38
CA ALA A 1054 -30.46 -15.97 -122.44
C ALA A 1054 -28.94 -16.03 -122.19
N ILE A 1055 -28.38 -14.99 -121.56
CA ILE A 1055 -26.96 -14.93 -121.17
C ILE A 1055 -26.68 -15.85 -119.97
N LEU A 1056 -27.61 -15.93 -119.02
CA LEU A 1056 -27.48 -16.72 -117.79
C LEU A 1056 -27.55 -18.23 -118.05
N LEU A 1057 -28.38 -18.67 -118.99
CA LEU A 1057 -28.57 -20.10 -119.34
C LEU A 1057 -27.32 -20.72 -119.98
N ARG A 1058 -26.56 -19.97 -120.80
CA ARG A 1058 -25.28 -20.42 -121.38
C ARG A 1058 -24.21 -20.69 -120.31
N LYS A 1059 -24.23 -19.97 -119.20
CA LYS A 1059 -23.30 -20.20 -118.07
C LYS A 1059 -23.65 -21.46 -117.27
N LYS A 1060 -24.93 -21.75 -117.06
CA LYS A 1060 -25.38 -22.93 -116.28
C LYS A 1060 -25.20 -24.26 -117.02
N LEU A 1061 -25.38 -24.29 -118.35
CA LEU A 1061 -25.17 -25.49 -119.19
C LEU A 1061 -23.73 -26.04 -119.20
N ARG A 1062 -22.71 -25.22 -118.90
CA ARG A 1062 -21.31 -25.70 -118.75
C ARG A 1062 -21.06 -26.44 -117.43
N LYS A 1063 -21.86 -26.18 -116.39
CA LYS A 1063 -21.66 -26.73 -115.04
C LYS A 1063 -22.24 -28.16 -114.91
N CYS A 1064 -23.37 -28.44 -115.57
CA CYS A 1064 -23.98 -29.78 -115.59
C CYS A 1064 -23.17 -30.88 -116.32
N ARG A 1065 -22.06 -30.55 -116.98
CA ARG A 1065 -21.22 -31.54 -117.71
C ARG A 1065 -20.06 -32.10 -116.89
N ARG A 1066 -19.83 -31.61 -115.65
CA ARG A 1066 -18.61 -31.92 -114.87
C ARG A 1066 -18.81 -32.94 -113.75
N ASP A 1067 -20.03 -33.17 -113.28
CA ASP A 1067 -20.26 -33.90 -112.02
C ASP A 1067 -20.92 -35.29 -112.19
N ILE A 1068 -20.83 -35.94 -113.38
CA ILE A 1068 -21.21 -37.35 -113.62
C ILE A 1068 -19.99 -38.23 -114.01
N LEU A 1069 -18.80 -37.86 -113.52
CA LEU A 1069 -17.67 -38.76 -113.27
C LEU A 1069 -17.11 -38.39 -111.90
#